data_AF-A0A7C4ZFH3-F1
#
_entry.id   AF-A0A7C4ZFH3-F1
#
_cell.length_a   1.000
_cell.length_b   1.000
_cell.length_c   1.000
_cell.angle_alpha   90.00
_cell.angle_beta   90.00
_cell.angle_gamma   90.00
#
_symmetry.space_group_name_H-M   'P 1'
#
loop_
_entity.id
_entity.type
_entity.pdbx_description
1 polymer ?
#
loop_
_entity_poly.entity_id
_entity_poly.type
_entity_poly.pdbx_seq_one_letter_code
_entity_poly.pdbx_strand_id
1 'polypeptide(L)'
;MKKIAITLIIILLLLSSSFVAFVPYVTYAMTPSSGDMSINIDLYFFQDLTIFPDGTGDLNISIGIPASPLAEIYRESLSKTNEDEFLSALSKECSCSLGLSTQMVQLKIEPGDGCGEFYIYAYAKVIPRNLSIFQGETIDVWALDIGPMNSTIFTKCLLTKLVFIQLLLDKLSGEQIYRTFSSTQINLPSGAVLLNRDEIDRQNWFIDLGGGTSVEATISFGEKLILNETTIVTEQEITKDPAEVCNTLQGYKLFTVKYSLPHFEGINLVRANDKVSENFAWEWGPISLVDDTFEAPWSYEDDTVSAEANVTARVMLDVSGYVGWVPTFPNWWNKLQRFEAWTKAEVRVDLTVNVSVSAQLEKTFDLKSFNPIHHPLVLWVGWFHVEVSVCYNVSAGLDINIEGQINAVAKSRASAWLKAGVAWNNTHGWHMIWESNMGIDQIDSMIEFDVKASIKPNLTNRLDVKFYETVGPYIKVVLYALAEIENQALKSLKIGLEVFAGIDFADPLKKLLGLREWEWPLWETVLKEWNFAEVHDVAISFIQVSKTKIYPGDSVNIMVDVANLGQYDENVVISLSYVDKNGLKTQIETRELQLPSGVSLCPLFTWDTTGISAGTYIIEAEASIDHDDDLTNNIFRTIIEIMSIDFYVTLDYTETKAWYKPGELTQTRVQVKNLRNVRTTTWLGVSVYDPTGEHERYQQQISITPVSATIEPCQVANFTITWMAPLDAPIGPYKISLNCYKDSAFTEKYSDNIDYADVFYVYKLKILMPTITTPAITRDINNPSPILISVTWIPKAWLDPFSDEQPTFSVKIGNKPATVQLFDIPFSHLGIYTLWVAPPTQDNEGLFNVSVTVSFDQLEDSAMEHYAVKYVTALPTEPIEKGLAWLRTQQKPDGSWQSNLGVTSLAVLAFLNAGYDETDATVSKAINYILSNVKSDGSIYKSYPTYETSLAILPLVATRNEAYKTIIENAKKWLVNSQWDESCLWGGVSKDSWHYGGWGYGLSGWYRPDLSNTQFALLALDAAGLPKDDPTWVKAQVFLHRCQNINFPITLNIEGVEYTVQPYNHYGGYDGGFIYYPGTSLAGGQTSYGSMTGAGIWGLLLSGVPKTDPRIVAAMNWVKNHYTWDTNPGIGWWRMYYYYLS
;
A
#
# COMPACT_ATOMS: atom_id res chain seq x y z
N MET A 1 -13.97 5.63 6.95
CA MET A 1 -12.53 6.02 6.99
C MET A 1 -12.00 6.36 8.38
N LYS A 2 -12.47 7.42 9.08
CA LYS A 2 -12.02 7.74 10.47
C LYS A 2 -12.18 6.58 11.47
N LYS A 3 -13.20 5.73 11.27
CA LYS A 3 -13.48 4.53 12.08
C LYS A 3 -12.54 3.35 11.81
N ILE A 4 -11.98 3.20 10.60
CA ILE A 4 -11.06 2.09 10.24
C ILE A 4 -9.69 2.29 10.90
N ALA A 5 -9.19 3.54 10.94
CA ALA A 5 -7.96 3.89 11.66
C ALA A 5 -8.12 3.75 13.18
N ILE A 6 -9.30 4.07 13.72
CA ILE A 6 -9.62 3.83 15.13
C ILE A 6 -9.70 2.32 15.41
N THR A 7 -10.26 1.50 14.51
CA THR A 7 -10.29 0.04 14.64
C THR A 7 -8.90 -0.60 14.57
N LEU A 8 -7.98 -0.14 13.72
CA LEU A 8 -6.58 -0.63 13.67
C LEU A 8 -5.77 -0.21 14.90
N ILE A 9 -6.00 1.00 15.43
CA ILE A 9 -5.44 1.45 16.71
C ILE A 9 -6.05 0.64 17.86
N ILE A 10 -7.35 0.33 17.81
CA ILE A 10 -8.01 -0.60 18.73
C ILE A 10 -7.48 -2.02 18.55
N ILE A 11 -7.10 -2.49 17.35
CA ILE A 11 -6.47 -3.80 17.11
C ILE A 11 -5.04 -3.84 17.67
N LEU A 12 -4.27 -2.75 17.58
CA LEU A 12 -2.95 -2.63 18.23
C LEU A 12 -3.07 -2.47 19.76
N LEU A 13 -4.12 -1.81 20.24
CA LEU A 13 -4.51 -1.74 21.66
C LEU A 13 -5.12 -3.07 22.16
N LEU A 14 -5.73 -3.86 21.27
CA LEU A 14 -6.23 -5.22 21.51
C LEU A 14 -5.09 -6.23 21.46
N LEU A 15 -4.10 -6.11 20.58
CA LEU A 15 -2.88 -6.93 20.64
C LEU A 15 -2.09 -6.71 21.95
N SER A 16 -2.23 -5.55 22.57
CA SER A 16 -1.75 -5.27 23.94
C SER A 16 -2.76 -5.59 25.05
N SER A 17 -4.00 -6.00 24.73
CA SER A 17 -5.03 -6.41 25.71
C SER A 17 -5.67 -7.81 25.49
N SER A 18 -5.33 -8.56 24.44
CA SER A 18 -5.80 -9.93 24.17
C SER A 18 -5.15 -10.95 25.09
N PHE A 19 -4.04 -10.59 25.73
CA PHE A 19 -3.52 -11.34 26.88
C PHE A 19 -4.51 -11.35 28.05
N VAL A 20 -5.40 -10.36 28.17
CA VAL A 20 -6.45 -10.33 29.21
C VAL A 20 -7.50 -11.42 29.00
N ALA A 21 -7.66 -11.98 27.78
CA ALA A 21 -8.54 -13.12 27.51
C ALA A 21 -7.85 -14.49 27.74
N PHE A 22 -6.52 -14.52 27.82
CA PHE A 22 -5.74 -15.68 28.27
C PHE A 22 -5.72 -15.79 29.80
N VAL A 23 -5.83 -14.65 30.51
CA VAL A 23 -5.88 -14.58 31.97
C VAL A 23 -7.00 -15.47 32.57
N PRO A 24 -8.25 -15.53 32.08
CA PRO A 24 -9.29 -16.45 32.59
C PRO A 24 -8.94 -17.93 32.51
N TYR A 25 -8.21 -18.37 31.47
CA TYR A 25 -7.84 -19.78 31.29
C TYR A 25 -6.67 -20.16 32.21
N VAL A 26 -5.71 -19.24 32.34
CA VAL A 26 -4.55 -19.38 33.24
C VAL A 26 -4.96 -19.22 34.72
N THR A 27 -5.89 -18.32 35.05
CA THR A 27 -6.41 -18.16 36.42
C THR A 27 -7.24 -19.35 36.89
N TYR A 28 -7.85 -20.13 35.99
CA TYR A 28 -8.56 -21.36 36.36
C TYR A 28 -7.58 -22.50 36.75
N ALA A 29 -6.37 -22.52 36.17
CA ALA A 29 -5.28 -23.42 36.57
C ALA A 29 -4.50 -22.91 37.80
N MET A 30 -4.58 -21.62 38.11
CA MET A 30 -3.89 -20.97 39.22
C MET A 30 -4.78 -20.85 40.47
N THR A 31 -4.79 -21.89 41.30
CA THR A 31 -4.98 -21.69 42.75
C THR A 31 -3.77 -22.19 43.53
N PRO A 32 -2.72 -21.37 43.71
CA PRO A 32 -1.71 -21.65 44.72
C PRO A 32 -2.19 -21.09 46.06
N SER A 33 -2.28 -21.97 47.05
CA SER A 33 -2.33 -21.60 48.45
C SER A 33 -1.06 -20.85 48.86
N SER A 34 -1.22 -19.69 49.49
CA SER A 34 -0.28 -18.92 50.32
C SER A 34 0.94 -18.23 49.66
N GLY A 35 0.92 -16.89 49.73
CA GLY A 35 2.03 -16.01 50.15
C GLY A 35 3.13 -15.68 49.15
N ASP A 36 3.24 -14.39 48.78
CA ASP A 36 4.38 -13.70 48.15
C ASP A 36 5.56 -14.60 47.72
N MET A 37 5.49 -15.11 46.49
CA MET A 37 6.66 -15.62 45.79
C MET A 37 6.67 -15.03 44.39
N SER A 38 7.73 -14.29 44.06
CA SER A 38 8.11 -13.97 42.69
C SER A 38 8.13 -15.26 41.88
N ILE A 39 7.34 -15.34 40.81
CA ILE A 39 7.35 -16.51 39.94
C ILE A 39 8.53 -16.33 38.98
N ASN A 40 9.54 -17.18 39.15
CA ASN A 40 10.69 -17.23 38.25
C ASN A 40 10.40 -18.21 37.13
N ILE A 41 10.58 -17.76 35.88
CA ILE A 41 10.50 -18.61 34.70
C ILE A 41 11.93 -18.88 34.24
N ASP A 42 12.48 -20.03 34.62
CA ASP A 42 13.85 -20.40 34.27
C ASP A 42 13.83 -21.43 33.12
N LEU A 43 14.63 -21.21 32.09
CA LEU A 43 14.86 -22.17 30.99
C LEU A 43 16.33 -22.53 30.89
N TYR A 44 16.62 -23.81 30.67
CA TYR A 44 17.98 -24.32 30.56
C TYR A 44 18.24 -24.86 29.15
N PHE A 45 19.22 -24.29 28.47
CA PHE A 45 19.64 -24.68 27.13
C PHE A 45 21.03 -25.29 27.19
N PHE A 46 21.17 -26.52 26.70
CA PHE A 46 22.44 -27.20 26.55
C PHE A 46 22.65 -27.53 25.09
N GLN A 47 23.81 -27.16 24.57
CA GLN A 47 24.17 -27.37 23.18
C GLN A 47 25.54 -28.04 23.12
N ASP A 48 25.66 -29.09 22.31
CA ASP A 48 26.91 -29.81 22.09
C ASP A 48 27.25 -29.80 20.60
N LEU A 49 28.12 -28.87 20.20
CA LEU A 49 28.59 -28.67 18.83
C LEU A 49 29.89 -29.47 18.63
N THR A 50 29.88 -30.40 17.68
CA THR A 50 31.06 -31.18 17.29
C THR A 50 31.44 -30.86 15.87
N ILE A 51 32.67 -30.39 15.66
CA ILE A 51 33.22 -30.10 14.34
C ILE A 51 34.04 -31.30 13.84
N PHE A 52 33.83 -31.68 12.58
CA PHE A 52 34.52 -32.76 11.90
C PHE A 52 35.72 -32.26 11.09
N PRO A 53 36.69 -33.13 10.75
CA PRO A 53 37.87 -32.75 9.99
C PRO A 53 37.61 -32.17 8.58
N ASP A 54 36.42 -32.38 8.03
CA ASP A 54 35.99 -31.82 6.74
C ASP A 54 35.38 -30.41 6.84
N GLY A 55 35.29 -29.86 8.07
CA GLY A 55 34.70 -28.56 8.36
C GLY A 55 33.18 -28.56 8.56
N THR A 56 32.51 -29.70 8.37
CA THR A 56 31.11 -29.86 8.78
C THR A 56 31.02 -30.21 10.26
N GLY A 57 29.82 -30.31 10.81
CA GLY A 57 29.63 -30.68 12.21
C GLY A 57 28.25 -31.21 12.54
N ASP A 58 28.10 -31.61 13.79
CA ASP A 58 26.85 -32.04 14.40
C ASP A 58 26.55 -31.16 15.61
N LEU A 59 25.28 -30.81 15.82
CA LEU A 59 24.81 -30.06 16.97
C LEU A 59 23.68 -30.82 17.65
N ASN A 60 23.90 -31.20 18.89
CA ASN A 60 22.84 -31.70 19.77
C ASN A 60 22.35 -30.56 20.65
N ILE A 61 21.03 -30.37 20.73
CA ILE A 61 20.38 -29.35 21.54
C ILE A 61 19.50 -30.06 22.56
N SER A 62 19.59 -29.69 23.82
CA SER A 62 18.70 -30.11 24.90
C SER A 62 18.15 -28.88 25.58
N ILE A 63 16.83 -28.82 25.74
CA ILE A 63 16.12 -27.72 26.39
C ILE A 63 15.38 -28.31 27.58
N GLY A 64 15.80 -27.96 28.78
CA GLY A 64 15.12 -28.29 30.02
C GLY A 64 14.11 -27.22 30.37
N ILE A 65 12.83 -27.63 30.46
CA ILE A 65 11.72 -26.76 30.86
C ILE A 65 11.21 -27.24 32.22
N PRO A 66 11.50 -26.52 33.32
CA PRO A 66 11.10 -26.90 34.66
C PRO A 66 9.59 -26.72 34.86
N ALA A 67 9.03 -27.39 35.87
CA ALA A 67 7.61 -27.40 36.14
C ALA A 67 7.13 -25.98 36.49
N SER A 68 6.34 -25.41 35.59
CA SER A 68 5.79 -24.07 35.73
C SER A 68 4.53 -23.93 34.86
N PRO A 69 3.68 -22.92 35.10
CA PRO A 69 2.55 -22.64 34.21
C PRO A 69 2.98 -22.41 32.76
N LEU A 70 4.18 -21.85 32.53
CA LEU A 70 4.72 -21.69 31.18
C LEU A 70 5.10 -23.05 30.56
N ALA A 71 5.56 -24.03 31.36
CA ALA A 71 5.83 -25.38 30.88
C ALA A 71 4.56 -26.06 30.32
N GLU A 72 3.40 -25.82 30.92
CA GLU A 72 2.12 -26.34 30.42
C GLU A 72 1.73 -25.68 29.10
N ILE A 73 1.93 -24.36 28.97
CA ILE A 73 1.74 -23.61 27.71
C ILE A 73 2.64 -24.16 26.60
N TYR A 74 3.92 -24.41 26.89
CA TYR A 74 4.84 -25.00 25.91
C TYR A 74 4.42 -26.41 25.50
N ARG A 75 3.96 -27.23 26.45
CA ARG A 75 3.53 -28.60 26.19
C ARG A 75 2.29 -28.63 25.29
N GLU A 76 1.33 -27.75 25.55
CA GLU A 76 0.13 -27.61 24.71
C GLU A 76 0.49 -27.05 23.33
N SER A 77 1.35 -26.03 23.26
CA SER A 77 1.83 -25.44 22.02
C SER A 77 2.55 -26.45 21.12
N LEU A 78 3.50 -27.22 21.68
CA LEU A 78 4.23 -28.25 20.94
C LEU A 78 3.30 -29.38 20.46
N SER A 79 2.17 -29.61 21.12
CA SER A 79 1.18 -30.60 20.69
C SER A 79 0.36 -30.16 19.47
N LYS A 80 0.27 -28.84 19.21
CA LYS A 80 -0.50 -28.24 18.11
C LYS A 80 0.36 -27.78 16.94
N THR A 81 1.68 -27.67 17.12
CA THR A 81 2.60 -27.13 16.11
C THR A 81 3.11 -28.19 15.14
N ASN A 82 3.32 -27.83 13.87
CA ASN A 82 4.05 -28.67 12.93
C ASN A 82 5.54 -28.75 13.33
N GLU A 83 6.07 -29.96 13.47
CA GLU A 83 7.47 -30.23 13.85
C GLU A 83 8.46 -29.44 12.98
N ASP A 84 8.21 -29.31 11.67
CA ASP A 84 9.07 -28.60 10.73
C ASP A 84 9.18 -27.09 11.03
N GLU A 85 8.11 -26.47 11.52
CA GLU A 85 8.10 -25.03 11.84
C GLU A 85 8.92 -24.74 13.10
N PHE A 86 8.82 -25.60 14.11
CA PHE A 86 9.65 -25.50 15.31
C PHE A 86 11.13 -25.74 14.99
N LEU A 87 11.43 -26.72 14.14
CA LEU A 87 12.78 -26.98 13.66
C LEU A 87 13.35 -25.80 12.85
N SER A 88 12.52 -25.16 12.03
CA SER A 88 12.92 -23.94 11.28
C SER A 88 13.25 -22.77 12.22
N ALA A 89 12.45 -22.56 13.27
CA ALA A 89 12.71 -21.54 14.28
C ALA A 89 14.01 -21.80 15.06
N LEU A 90 14.25 -23.06 15.47
CA LEU A 90 15.50 -23.51 16.09
C LEU A 90 16.71 -23.26 15.18
N SER A 91 16.58 -23.57 13.89
CA SER A 91 17.64 -23.33 12.91
C SER A 91 17.96 -21.84 12.76
N LYS A 92 16.92 -20.99 12.76
CA LYS A 92 17.07 -19.54 12.73
C LYS A 92 17.77 -18.99 13.97
N GLU A 93 17.44 -19.49 15.17
CA GLU A 93 18.11 -19.11 16.42
C GLU A 93 19.60 -19.49 16.38
N CYS A 94 19.94 -20.72 15.98
CA CYS A 94 21.34 -21.16 15.81
C CYS A 94 22.11 -20.28 14.82
N SER A 95 21.45 -19.87 13.73
CA SER A 95 22.06 -18.99 12.73
C SER A 95 22.29 -17.57 13.21
N CYS A 96 21.29 -16.95 13.85
CA CYS A 96 21.38 -15.59 14.37
C CYS A 96 22.34 -15.48 15.56
N SER A 97 22.35 -16.50 16.42
CA SER A 97 23.01 -16.50 17.73
C SER A 97 24.45 -17.00 17.66
N LEU A 98 24.67 -18.15 17.01
CA LEU A 98 25.99 -18.82 16.97
C LEU A 98 26.71 -18.69 15.63
N GLY A 99 26.04 -18.20 14.58
CA GLY A 99 26.61 -18.10 13.24
C GLY A 99 26.70 -19.46 12.53
N LEU A 100 25.84 -20.40 12.89
CA LEU A 100 25.81 -21.76 12.34
C LEU A 100 24.71 -21.89 11.28
N SER A 101 25.00 -22.54 10.15
CA SER A 101 23.95 -23.02 9.25
C SER A 101 23.58 -24.42 9.68
N THR A 102 22.33 -24.63 10.06
CA THR A 102 21.86 -25.88 10.64
C THR A 102 20.77 -26.50 9.79
N GLN A 103 20.95 -27.76 9.43
CA GLN A 103 19.89 -28.61 8.91
C GLN A 103 19.43 -29.50 10.06
N MET A 104 18.25 -29.20 10.61
CA MET A 104 17.68 -30.01 11.68
C MET A 104 17.24 -31.37 11.12
N VAL A 105 17.56 -32.44 11.83
CA VAL A 105 17.35 -33.82 11.37
C VAL A 105 16.36 -34.57 12.26
N GLN A 106 16.29 -34.23 13.55
CA GLN A 106 15.43 -34.94 14.49
C GLN A 106 14.99 -34.03 15.63
N LEU A 107 13.73 -34.18 16.06
CA LEU A 107 13.19 -33.64 17.32
C LEU A 107 12.66 -34.78 18.20
N LYS A 108 12.81 -34.64 19.51
CA LYS A 108 12.23 -35.56 20.50
C LYS A 108 11.83 -34.79 21.75
N ILE A 109 10.62 -35.01 22.26
CA ILE A 109 10.13 -34.42 23.51
C ILE A 109 9.94 -35.54 24.52
N GLU A 110 10.50 -35.39 25.72
CA GLU A 110 10.40 -36.37 26.81
C GLU A 110 9.92 -35.73 28.11
N PRO A 111 9.02 -36.34 28.88
CA PRO A 111 8.72 -35.89 30.23
C PRO A 111 9.98 -35.98 31.12
N GLY A 112 10.16 -35.00 32.01
CA GLY A 112 11.26 -34.99 32.97
C GLY A 112 10.98 -35.84 34.21
N ASP A 113 11.97 -35.97 35.09
CA ASP A 113 11.87 -36.75 36.32
C ASP A 113 10.96 -36.08 37.38
N GLY A 114 10.75 -34.76 37.29
CA GLY A 114 9.82 -33.98 38.12
C GLY A 114 8.40 -33.86 37.55
N CYS A 115 7.39 -33.77 38.41
CA CYS A 115 5.99 -33.56 37.99
C CYS A 115 5.83 -32.23 37.23
N GLY A 116 5.55 -32.30 35.92
CA GLY A 116 5.30 -31.13 35.07
C GLY A 116 6.52 -30.67 34.25
N GLU A 117 7.70 -31.23 34.50
CA GLU A 117 8.92 -30.97 33.72
C GLU A 117 8.90 -31.72 32.39
N PHE A 118 9.61 -31.21 31.39
CA PHE A 118 9.91 -31.94 30.16
C PHE A 118 11.16 -31.38 29.47
N TYR A 119 11.74 -32.22 28.63
CA TYR A 119 12.94 -31.95 27.87
C TYR A 119 12.65 -32.00 26.37
N ILE A 120 13.23 -31.07 25.64
CA ILE A 120 13.22 -31.07 24.18
C ILE A 120 14.64 -31.39 23.72
N TYR A 121 14.79 -32.43 22.92
CA TYR A 121 16.05 -32.81 22.29
C TYR A 121 15.94 -32.59 20.79
N ALA A 122 16.90 -31.88 20.21
CA ALA A 122 17.01 -31.71 18.77
C ALA A 122 18.41 -32.06 18.29
N TYR A 123 18.51 -32.63 17.10
CA TYR A 123 19.78 -32.95 16.43
C TYR A 123 19.83 -32.27 15.08
N ALA A 124 20.98 -31.66 14.77
CA ALA A 124 21.19 -30.94 13.53
C ALA A 124 22.56 -31.26 12.91
N LYS A 125 22.59 -31.33 11.58
CA LYS A 125 23.82 -31.21 10.79
C LYS A 125 24.19 -29.75 10.66
N VAL A 126 25.46 -29.43 10.80
CA VAL A 126 25.95 -28.06 10.88
C VAL A 126 27.02 -27.79 9.84
N ILE A 127 26.93 -26.62 9.22
CA ILE A 127 27.99 -26.02 8.43
C ILE A 127 28.26 -24.63 9.04
N PRO A 128 29.44 -24.39 9.61
CA PRO A 128 29.79 -23.06 10.10
C PRO A 128 29.73 -22.02 8.98
N ARG A 129 29.14 -20.85 9.23
CA ARG A 129 29.01 -19.81 8.20
C ARG A 129 30.35 -19.19 7.83
N ASN A 130 31.26 -19.06 8.79
CA ASN A 130 32.61 -18.55 8.54
C ASN A 130 33.66 -19.52 9.09
N LEU A 131 34.26 -20.26 8.17
CA LEU A 131 35.36 -21.18 8.41
C LEU A 131 36.41 -20.94 7.34
N SER A 132 37.66 -20.70 7.76
CA SER A 132 38.79 -20.50 6.85
C SER A 132 39.92 -21.47 7.18
N ILE A 133 40.66 -21.87 6.15
CA ILE A 133 41.81 -22.77 6.26
C ILE A 133 43.01 -22.12 5.59
N PHE A 134 44.15 -22.17 6.28
CA PHE A 134 45.46 -21.87 5.75
C PHE A 134 46.23 -23.18 5.64
N GLN A 135 46.37 -23.69 4.41
CA GLN A 135 47.05 -24.97 4.18
C GLN A 135 48.57 -24.81 4.25
N GLY A 136 49.22 -25.69 5.01
CA GLY A 136 50.68 -25.76 5.13
C GLY A 136 51.23 -27.09 4.61
N GLU A 137 52.55 -27.25 4.58
CA GLU A 137 53.18 -28.47 4.04
C GLU A 137 52.94 -29.73 4.90
N THR A 138 52.72 -29.55 6.21
CA THR A 138 52.53 -30.66 7.17
C THR A 138 51.34 -30.46 8.11
N ILE A 139 50.89 -29.22 8.27
CA ILE A 139 49.83 -28.82 9.20
C ILE A 139 48.97 -27.75 8.51
N ASP A 140 47.65 -27.90 8.61
CA ASP A 140 46.66 -26.92 8.17
C ASP A 140 46.13 -26.15 9.38
N VAL A 141 46.01 -24.82 9.27
CA VAL A 141 45.46 -23.96 10.32
C VAL A 141 44.04 -23.56 9.97
N TRP A 142 43.11 -23.89 10.84
CA TRP A 142 41.68 -23.60 10.71
C TRP A 142 41.30 -22.44 11.62
N ALA A 143 40.43 -21.55 11.14
CA ALA A 143 39.83 -20.48 11.93
C ALA A 143 38.31 -20.54 11.78
N LEU A 144 37.64 -20.85 12.89
CA LEU A 144 36.20 -21.01 13.03
C LEU A 144 35.64 -19.83 13.82
N ASP A 145 34.82 -18.99 13.19
CA ASP A 145 34.14 -17.92 13.92
C ASP A 145 32.84 -18.44 14.54
N ILE A 146 32.59 -18.06 15.79
CA ILE A 146 31.37 -18.40 16.54
C ILE A 146 30.76 -17.10 17.06
N GLY A 147 29.45 -16.96 16.91
CA GLY A 147 28.67 -15.81 17.39
C GLY A 147 27.86 -15.10 16.28
N PRO A 148 27.25 -13.95 16.59
CA PRO A 148 26.34 -13.25 15.70
C PRO A 148 27.09 -12.53 14.56
N MET A 149 27.27 -13.22 13.44
CA MET A 149 27.98 -12.71 12.24
C MET A 149 27.35 -11.45 11.63
N ASN A 150 26.05 -11.22 11.87
CA ASN A 150 25.35 -10.00 11.50
C ASN A 150 24.73 -9.36 12.76
N SER A 151 25.47 -8.43 13.36
CA SER A 151 25.08 -7.74 14.59
C SER A 151 23.73 -7.02 14.47
N THR A 152 23.36 -6.52 13.28
CA THR A 152 22.07 -5.85 13.06
C THR A 152 20.91 -6.85 13.12
N ILE A 153 21.03 -7.99 12.44
CA ILE A 153 20.00 -9.03 12.46
C ILE A 153 19.89 -9.63 13.86
N PHE A 154 21.02 -9.95 14.49
CA PHE A 154 21.05 -10.45 15.87
C PHE A 154 20.39 -9.48 16.85
N THR A 155 20.72 -8.19 16.77
CA THR A 155 20.12 -7.16 17.63
C THR A 155 18.61 -7.06 17.41
N LYS A 156 18.14 -7.09 16.16
CA LYS A 156 16.70 -7.11 15.85
C LYS A 156 16.02 -8.34 16.44
N CYS A 157 16.59 -9.54 16.28
CA CYS A 157 16.04 -10.78 16.82
C CYS A 157 16.00 -10.78 18.35
N LEU A 158 17.12 -10.41 19.00
CA LEU A 158 17.24 -10.37 20.45
C LEU A 158 16.26 -9.35 21.05
N LEU A 159 16.24 -8.11 20.59
CA LEU A 159 15.35 -7.08 21.13
C LEU A 159 13.87 -7.42 20.91
N THR A 160 13.51 -7.96 19.75
CA THR A 160 12.15 -8.45 19.50
C THR A 160 11.77 -9.52 20.52
N LYS A 161 12.67 -10.50 20.75
CA LYS A 161 12.48 -11.55 21.77
C LYS A 161 12.27 -10.96 23.17
N LEU A 162 13.11 -10.01 23.58
CA LEU A 162 13.02 -9.37 24.90
C LEU A 162 11.70 -8.61 25.09
N VAL A 163 11.25 -7.84 24.09
CA VAL A 163 9.99 -7.08 24.17
C VAL A 163 8.78 -7.99 24.22
N PHE A 164 8.75 -9.07 23.42
CA PHE A 164 7.64 -10.03 23.49
C PHE A 164 7.59 -10.75 24.84
N ILE A 165 8.74 -11.13 25.41
CA ILE A 165 8.82 -11.66 26.77
C ILE A 165 8.29 -10.65 27.77
N GLN A 166 8.72 -9.39 27.66
CA GLN A 166 8.28 -8.34 28.56
C GLN A 166 6.76 -8.09 28.48
N LEU A 167 6.19 -8.05 27.27
CA LEU A 167 4.74 -7.94 27.06
C LEU A 167 3.99 -9.13 27.64
N LEU A 168 4.57 -10.33 27.63
CA LEU A 168 4.03 -11.50 28.33
C LEU A 168 4.08 -11.29 29.86
N LEU A 169 5.22 -10.86 30.40
CA LEU A 169 5.42 -10.67 31.84
C LEU A 169 4.49 -9.59 32.42
N ASP A 170 4.30 -8.46 31.73
CA ASP A 170 3.39 -7.36 32.11
C ASP A 170 1.92 -7.81 32.26
N LYS A 171 1.55 -8.97 31.71
CA LYS A 171 0.18 -9.49 31.73
C LYS A 171 -0.04 -10.59 32.77
N LEU A 172 1.01 -11.05 33.42
CA LEU A 172 0.94 -11.98 34.54
C LEU A 172 0.80 -11.19 35.84
N SER A 173 0.02 -11.70 36.79
CA SER A 173 -0.17 -11.03 38.09
C SER A 173 1.00 -11.27 39.05
N GLY A 174 1.54 -10.21 39.65
CA GLY A 174 2.67 -10.24 40.62
C GLY A 174 4.03 -10.06 39.94
N GLU A 175 5.10 -9.80 40.71
CA GLU A 175 6.46 -9.57 40.13
C GLU A 175 7.00 -10.84 39.44
N GLN A 176 7.25 -10.73 38.13
CA GLN A 176 7.76 -11.83 37.30
C GLN A 176 9.17 -11.57 36.79
N ILE A 177 9.99 -12.62 36.75
CA ILE A 177 11.32 -12.57 36.11
C ILE A 177 11.46 -13.79 35.22
N TYR A 178 11.83 -13.54 33.95
CA TYR A 178 12.19 -14.59 33.00
C TYR A 178 13.72 -14.70 32.91
N ARG A 179 14.26 -15.92 33.09
CA ARG A 179 15.68 -16.20 32.93
C ARG A 179 15.91 -17.34 31.95
N THR A 180 16.93 -17.18 31.11
CA THR A 180 17.45 -18.29 30.32
C THR A 180 18.92 -18.48 30.60
N PHE A 181 19.31 -19.73 30.84
CA PHE A 181 20.69 -20.16 30.99
C PHE A 181 21.04 -21.03 29.79
N SER A 182 22.06 -20.66 29.03
CA SER A 182 22.55 -21.43 27.89
C SER A 182 24.00 -21.85 28.12
N SER A 183 24.33 -23.08 27.74
CA SER A 183 25.70 -23.61 27.75
C SER A 183 25.97 -24.34 26.44
N THR A 184 26.85 -23.76 25.62
CA THR A 184 27.28 -24.33 24.35
C THR A 184 28.70 -24.90 24.49
N GLN A 185 28.81 -26.21 24.42
CA GLN A 185 30.08 -26.93 24.35
C GLN A 185 30.53 -27.04 22.90
N ILE A 186 31.79 -26.71 22.64
CA ILE A 186 32.38 -26.75 21.29
C ILE A 186 33.52 -27.78 21.28
N ASN A 187 33.28 -28.92 20.63
CA ASN A 187 34.26 -29.97 20.43
C ASN A 187 34.97 -29.79 19.09
N LEU A 188 36.30 -29.64 19.15
CA LEU A 188 37.14 -29.59 17.97
C LEU A 188 37.38 -30.99 17.39
N PRO A 189 37.78 -31.09 16.10
CA PRO A 189 38.06 -32.38 15.47
C PRO A 189 39.13 -33.19 16.21
N SER A 190 39.07 -34.52 16.11
CA SER A 190 40.09 -35.39 16.72
C SER A 190 41.48 -35.08 16.16
N GLY A 191 42.47 -34.94 17.06
CA GLY A 191 43.84 -34.54 16.70
C GLY A 191 44.04 -33.03 16.49
N ALA A 192 42.99 -32.20 16.68
CA ALA A 192 43.12 -30.76 16.63
C ALA A 192 43.92 -30.22 17.82
N VAL A 193 44.82 -29.27 17.55
CA VAL A 193 45.55 -28.52 18.59
C VAL A 193 45.09 -27.07 18.55
N LEU A 194 44.53 -26.59 19.66
CA LEU A 194 44.09 -25.20 19.77
C LEU A 194 45.30 -24.25 19.80
N LEU A 195 45.27 -23.22 18.97
CA LEU A 195 46.39 -22.30 18.74
C LEU A 195 46.23 -20.96 19.47
N ASN A 196 45.01 -20.54 19.78
CA ASN A 196 44.73 -19.22 20.35
C ASN A 196 44.02 -19.27 21.70
N ARG A 197 44.34 -20.28 22.53
CA ARG A 197 43.73 -20.48 23.85
C ARG A 197 43.75 -19.22 24.72
N ASP A 198 44.90 -18.56 24.81
CA ASP A 198 45.07 -17.37 25.65
C ASP A 198 44.33 -16.14 25.11
N GLU A 199 43.94 -16.13 23.82
CA GLU A 199 43.14 -15.05 23.22
C GLU A 199 41.65 -15.17 23.58
N ILE A 200 41.15 -16.40 23.75
CA ILE A 200 39.72 -16.69 23.91
C ILE A 200 39.32 -17.03 25.35
N ASP A 201 40.25 -17.54 26.17
CA ASP A 201 39.95 -17.91 27.56
C ASP A 201 39.57 -16.66 28.38
N ARG A 202 38.46 -16.73 29.11
CA ARG A 202 37.93 -15.67 30.00
C ARG A 202 37.40 -14.41 29.30
N GLN A 203 37.05 -14.47 28.01
CA GLN A 203 36.24 -13.40 27.43
C GLN A 203 34.87 -13.35 28.12
N ASN A 204 34.41 -12.13 28.44
CA ASN A 204 33.12 -11.86 29.08
C ASN A 204 32.44 -10.68 28.37
N TRP A 205 31.14 -10.81 28.12
CA TRP A 205 30.26 -9.76 27.63
C TRP A 205 29.10 -9.60 28.59
N PHE A 206 28.85 -8.38 29.06
CA PHE A 206 27.68 -8.04 29.87
C PHE A 206 27.02 -6.79 29.32
N ILE A 207 25.70 -6.85 29.12
CA ILE A 207 24.88 -5.76 28.61
C ILE A 207 23.68 -5.59 29.54
N ASP A 208 23.65 -4.44 30.22
CA ASP A 208 22.49 -3.98 30.98
C ASP A 208 21.61 -3.14 30.06
N LEU A 209 20.33 -3.51 29.95
CA LEU A 209 19.32 -2.82 29.14
C LEU A 209 18.46 -1.87 29.99
N GLY A 210 18.66 -1.82 31.30
CA GLY A 210 17.82 -1.06 32.23
C GLY A 210 16.50 -1.77 32.54
N GLY A 211 15.76 -1.22 33.51
CA GLY A 211 14.56 -1.89 34.06
C GLY A 211 14.84 -3.22 34.78
N GLY A 212 16.10 -3.65 34.90
CA GLY A 212 16.48 -4.98 35.42
C GLY A 212 16.59 -6.06 34.34
N THR A 213 16.41 -5.72 33.07
CA THR A 213 16.62 -6.60 31.92
C THR A 213 18.09 -6.57 31.49
N SER A 214 18.73 -7.74 31.31
CA SER A 214 20.16 -7.83 30.97
C SER A 214 20.52 -9.11 30.20
N VAL A 215 21.61 -9.07 29.43
CA VAL A 215 22.21 -10.26 28.78
C VAL A 215 23.71 -10.36 29.10
N GLU A 216 24.18 -11.57 29.39
CA GLU A 216 25.57 -11.87 29.72
C GLU A 216 26.05 -13.11 28.94
N ALA A 217 27.32 -13.12 28.52
CA ALA A 217 27.98 -14.28 27.94
C ALA A 217 29.43 -14.41 28.44
N THR A 218 29.90 -15.62 28.70
CA THR A 218 31.28 -15.90 29.13
C THR A 218 31.85 -17.12 28.45
N ILE A 219 33.16 -17.09 28.14
CA ILE A 219 33.90 -18.25 27.65
C ILE A 219 34.77 -18.80 28.77
N SER A 220 34.72 -20.12 28.95
CA SER A 220 35.59 -20.85 29.86
C SER A 220 36.24 -22.04 29.18
N PHE A 221 37.46 -22.35 29.58
CA PHE A 221 38.24 -23.45 29.03
C PHE A 221 38.61 -24.50 30.09
N GLY A 222 38.10 -25.72 29.91
CA GLY A 222 38.45 -26.92 30.70
C GLY A 222 39.19 -27.96 29.85
N GLU A 223 38.69 -29.20 29.81
CA GLU A 223 39.04 -30.18 28.75
C GLU A 223 38.40 -29.82 27.40
N LYS A 224 37.37 -28.97 27.42
CA LYS A 224 36.58 -28.51 26.27
C LYS A 224 36.34 -27.00 26.35
N LEU A 225 36.01 -26.39 25.22
CA LEU A 225 35.63 -24.98 25.10
C LEU A 225 34.13 -24.83 25.39
N ILE A 226 33.76 -23.96 26.33
CA ILE A 226 32.36 -23.76 26.76
C ILE A 226 32.00 -22.27 26.71
N LEU A 227 30.93 -21.94 26.00
CA LEU A 227 30.27 -20.63 25.99
C LEU A 227 29.01 -20.69 26.86
N ASN A 228 28.98 -19.92 27.95
CA ASN A 228 27.81 -19.79 28.81
C ASN A 228 27.11 -18.46 28.55
N GLU A 229 25.78 -18.45 28.50
CA GLU A 229 24.98 -17.23 28.33
C GLU A 229 23.86 -17.18 29.38
N THR A 230 23.59 -15.98 29.91
CA THR A 230 22.46 -15.71 30.80
C THR A 230 21.66 -14.53 30.26
N THR A 231 20.35 -14.69 30.12
CA THR A 231 19.43 -13.58 29.81
C THR A 231 18.44 -13.43 30.94
N ILE A 232 18.20 -12.20 31.37
CA ILE A 232 17.22 -11.84 32.40
C ILE A 232 16.28 -10.80 31.78
N VAL A 233 14.97 -11.02 31.89
CA VAL A 233 13.93 -10.09 31.43
C VAL A 233 12.95 -9.87 32.56
N THR A 234 12.58 -8.61 32.77
CA THR A 234 11.55 -8.20 33.73
C THR A 234 10.37 -7.57 33.02
N GLU A 235 9.28 -7.33 33.75
CA GLU A 235 8.12 -6.57 33.26
C GLU A 235 8.42 -5.08 33.00
N GLN A 236 9.47 -4.53 33.61
CA GLN A 236 9.82 -3.11 33.56
C GLN A 236 10.47 -2.72 32.23
N GLU A 237 10.06 -1.59 31.65
CA GLU A 237 10.56 -1.11 30.34
C GLU A 237 12.09 -1.06 30.30
N ILE A 238 12.66 -1.47 29.16
CA ILE A 238 14.07 -1.24 28.86
C ILE A 238 14.28 0.27 28.80
N THR A 239 15.12 0.81 29.69
CA THR A 239 15.33 2.26 29.84
C THR A 239 16.61 2.77 29.19
N LYS A 240 17.49 1.87 28.71
CA LYS A 240 18.77 2.26 28.11
C LYS A 240 18.62 2.89 26.74
N ASP A 241 19.51 3.85 26.45
CA ASP A 241 19.52 4.53 25.16
C ASP A 241 19.74 3.52 24.01
N PRO A 242 18.91 3.53 22.96
CA PRO A 242 19.00 2.53 21.92
C PRO A 242 20.34 2.54 21.20
N ALA A 243 20.94 3.69 20.91
CA ALA A 243 22.24 3.75 20.24
C ALA A 243 23.35 3.18 21.12
N GLU A 244 23.25 3.35 22.45
CA GLU A 244 24.12 2.68 23.41
C GLU A 244 23.96 1.16 23.33
N VAL A 245 22.73 0.65 23.39
CA VAL A 245 22.41 -0.79 23.27
C VAL A 245 22.94 -1.37 21.94
N CYS A 246 22.74 -0.67 20.82
CA CYS A 246 23.24 -1.05 19.50
C CYS A 246 24.76 -1.24 19.51
N ASN A 247 25.48 -0.25 20.02
CA ASN A 247 26.94 -0.24 20.04
C ASN A 247 27.47 -1.33 20.97
N THR A 248 26.80 -1.58 22.10
CA THR A 248 27.20 -2.67 23.02
C THR A 248 26.92 -4.07 22.47
N LEU A 249 25.91 -4.22 21.61
CA LEU A 249 25.62 -5.50 20.94
C LEU A 249 26.53 -5.77 19.74
N GLN A 250 27.26 -4.76 19.24
CA GLN A 250 28.30 -4.97 18.21
C GLN A 250 29.46 -5.78 18.79
N GLY A 251 29.64 -7.00 18.30
CA GLY A 251 30.69 -7.91 18.78
C GLY A 251 30.34 -8.65 20.08
N TYR A 252 29.08 -8.55 20.56
CA TYR A 252 28.58 -9.39 21.65
C TYR A 252 28.78 -10.86 21.27
N LYS A 253 29.50 -11.61 22.12
CA LYS A 253 29.84 -13.03 21.97
C LYS A 253 30.40 -13.47 20.61
N LEU A 254 31.01 -12.56 19.85
CA LEU A 254 31.66 -12.89 18.58
C LEU A 254 33.15 -13.17 18.82
N PHE A 255 33.60 -14.39 18.53
CA PHE A 255 35.00 -14.80 18.72
C PHE A 255 35.45 -15.85 17.69
N THR A 256 36.76 -15.98 17.49
CA THR A 256 37.36 -16.93 16.55
C THR A 256 38.14 -18.02 17.28
N VAL A 257 37.86 -19.29 16.99
CA VAL A 257 38.60 -20.44 17.47
C VAL A 257 39.61 -20.86 16.40
N LYS A 258 40.91 -20.76 16.69
CA LYS A 258 41.99 -21.18 15.78
C LYS A 258 42.58 -22.50 16.22
N TYR A 259 42.60 -23.50 15.35
CA TYR A 259 43.16 -24.82 15.65
C TYR A 259 43.93 -25.39 14.47
N SER A 260 44.85 -26.31 14.72
CA SER A 260 45.63 -26.98 13.68
C SER A 260 45.29 -28.45 13.54
N LEU A 261 45.30 -28.97 12.30
CA LEU A 261 45.18 -30.39 11.97
C LEU A 261 46.33 -30.83 11.05
N PRO A 262 46.67 -32.13 10.99
CA PRO A 262 47.59 -32.65 9.98
C PRO A 262 47.13 -32.28 8.56
N HIS A 263 48.08 -31.98 7.67
CA HIS A 263 47.77 -31.61 6.29
C HIS A 263 46.96 -32.69 5.55
N PHE A 264 45.92 -32.28 4.82
CA PHE A 264 45.08 -33.18 4.03
C PHE A 264 44.85 -32.66 2.60
N GLU A 265 45.20 -33.46 1.59
CA GLU A 265 44.93 -33.14 0.19
C GLU A 265 43.44 -33.38 -0.14
N GLY A 266 42.79 -32.40 -0.79
CA GLY A 266 41.42 -32.54 -1.30
C GLY A 266 40.30 -31.99 -0.41
N ILE A 267 40.58 -31.05 0.50
CA ILE A 267 39.56 -30.40 1.31
C ILE A 267 38.63 -29.55 0.42
N ASN A 268 37.36 -29.96 0.30
CA ASN A 268 36.30 -29.15 -0.29
C ASN A 268 35.45 -28.56 0.84
N LEU A 269 35.74 -27.32 1.23
CA LEU A 269 34.94 -26.60 2.21
C LEU A 269 33.50 -26.42 1.70
N VAL A 270 32.55 -27.06 2.37
CA VAL A 270 31.13 -26.79 2.14
C VAL A 270 30.82 -25.42 2.76
N ARG A 271 30.47 -24.43 1.95
CA ARG A 271 30.03 -23.12 2.44
C ARG A 271 28.51 -23.09 2.52
N ALA A 272 28.00 -22.65 3.65
CA ALA A 272 26.57 -22.37 3.80
C ALA A 272 26.16 -21.19 2.90
N ASN A 273 25.14 -21.39 2.06
CA ASN A 273 24.57 -20.35 1.18
C ASN A 273 23.26 -19.76 1.72
N ASP A 274 22.80 -20.19 2.90
CA ASP A 274 21.46 -19.85 3.38
C ASP A 274 21.38 -18.40 3.84
N LYS A 275 20.48 -17.62 3.22
CA LYS A 275 20.12 -16.29 3.71
C LYS A 275 19.22 -16.45 4.93
N VAL A 276 19.61 -15.91 6.08
CA VAL A 276 18.67 -15.72 7.19
C VAL A 276 17.71 -14.60 6.79
N SER A 277 16.40 -14.88 6.78
CA SER A 277 15.39 -13.86 6.49
C SER A 277 15.54 -12.68 7.46
N GLU A 278 15.82 -11.49 6.90
CA GLU A 278 16.09 -10.24 7.64
C GLU A 278 14.83 -9.59 8.23
N ASN A 279 13.65 -10.07 7.83
CA ASN A 279 12.35 -9.52 8.21
C ASN A 279 11.49 -10.59 8.88
N PHE A 280 10.74 -10.20 9.91
CA PHE A 280 9.61 -10.99 10.39
C PHE A 280 8.49 -10.82 9.37
N ALA A 281 8.56 -11.59 8.29
CA ALA A 281 7.60 -11.63 7.21
C ALA A 281 7.25 -13.09 6.92
N TRP A 282 5.96 -13.36 6.82
CA TRP A 282 5.42 -14.68 6.59
C TRP A 282 4.40 -14.59 5.46
N GLU A 283 4.57 -15.45 4.46
CA GLU A 283 3.73 -15.52 3.26
C GLU A 283 3.17 -16.94 3.18
N TRP A 284 1.90 -17.06 2.80
CA TRP A 284 1.22 -18.35 2.63
C TRP A 284 0.46 -18.40 1.31
N GLY A 285 0.34 -19.61 0.75
CA GLY A 285 -0.39 -19.90 -0.48
C GLY A 285 0.39 -19.72 -1.79
N PRO A 286 -0.26 -19.93 -2.96
CA PRO A 286 -1.68 -20.26 -3.12
C PRO A 286 -2.03 -21.65 -2.59
N ILE A 287 -3.02 -21.72 -1.70
CA ILE A 287 -3.60 -22.97 -1.21
C ILE A 287 -4.91 -23.17 -1.96
N SER A 288 -4.99 -24.23 -2.78
CA SER A 288 -6.25 -24.66 -3.40
C SER A 288 -7.14 -25.28 -2.34
N LEU A 289 -8.10 -24.49 -1.86
CA LEU A 289 -9.05 -24.90 -0.83
C LEU A 289 -10.21 -25.72 -1.41
N VAL A 290 -10.54 -25.45 -2.67
CA VAL A 290 -11.59 -26.14 -3.41
C VAL A 290 -11.10 -26.34 -4.85
N ASP A 291 -11.15 -27.56 -5.36
CA ASP A 291 -11.17 -27.89 -6.79
C ASP A 291 -12.10 -29.09 -6.92
N ASP A 292 -13.40 -28.81 -6.90
CA ASP A 292 -14.43 -29.85 -6.84
C ASP A 292 -15.59 -29.52 -7.76
N THR A 293 -16.28 -30.56 -8.21
CA THR A 293 -17.47 -30.47 -9.04
C THR A 293 -18.70 -30.83 -8.21
N PHE A 294 -19.56 -29.86 -8.01
CA PHE A 294 -20.78 -29.98 -7.24
C PHE A 294 -21.92 -30.32 -8.18
N GLU A 295 -22.54 -31.47 -7.99
CA GLU A 295 -23.79 -31.83 -8.63
C GLU A 295 -24.89 -31.80 -7.57
N ALA A 296 -25.91 -30.97 -7.78
CA ALA A 296 -27.09 -30.88 -6.95
C ALA A 296 -28.31 -31.30 -7.76
N PRO A 297 -28.51 -32.62 -7.98
CA PRO A 297 -29.75 -33.14 -8.52
C PRO A 297 -30.84 -33.01 -7.43
N TRP A 298 -31.93 -32.36 -7.78
CA TRP A 298 -33.09 -32.14 -6.94
C TRP A 298 -34.31 -32.61 -7.69
N SER A 299 -35.17 -33.38 -7.04
CA SER A 299 -36.49 -33.71 -7.54
C SER A 299 -37.54 -33.49 -6.45
N TYR A 300 -38.70 -33.01 -6.87
CA TYR A 300 -39.87 -32.80 -6.02
C TYR A 300 -41.11 -33.21 -6.79
N GLU A 301 -41.97 -34.01 -6.16
CA GLU A 301 -43.19 -34.51 -6.77
C GLU A 301 -44.31 -34.53 -5.70
N ASP A 302 -45.45 -33.90 -6.03
CA ASP A 302 -46.71 -34.05 -5.30
C ASP A 302 -47.89 -34.31 -6.26
N ASP A 303 -49.13 -34.37 -5.74
CA ASP A 303 -50.34 -34.69 -6.49
C ASP A 303 -50.64 -33.72 -7.67
N THR A 304 -49.94 -32.58 -7.76
CA THR A 304 -50.18 -31.51 -8.73
C THR A 304 -48.93 -30.97 -9.43
N VAL A 305 -47.72 -31.19 -8.90
CA VAL A 305 -46.46 -30.64 -9.44
C VAL A 305 -45.34 -31.68 -9.42
N SER A 306 -44.64 -31.83 -10.54
CA SER A 306 -43.32 -32.46 -10.61
C SER A 306 -42.23 -31.45 -11.03
N ALA A 307 -41.08 -31.50 -10.39
CA ALA A 307 -39.95 -30.63 -10.69
C ALA A 307 -38.63 -31.39 -10.50
N GLU A 308 -37.71 -31.25 -11.45
CA GLU A 308 -36.37 -31.80 -11.42
C GLU A 308 -35.36 -30.73 -11.82
N ALA A 309 -34.36 -30.45 -10.99
CA ALA A 309 -33.26 -29.55 -11.32
C ALA A 309 -31.94 -30.26 -11.10
N ASN A 310 -30.99 -30.11 -12.02
CA ASN A 310 -29.62 -30.59 -11.83
C ASN A 310 -28.65 -29.45 -12.10
N VAL A 311 -28.14 -28.87 -11.02
CA VAL A 311 -27.11 -27.82 -11.06
C VAL A 311 -25.75 -28.48 -10.90
N THR A 312 -24.89 -28.32 -11.89
CA THR A 312 -23.49 -28.74 -11.83
C THR A 312 -22.58 -27.52 -11.81
N ALA A 313 -21.85 -27.30 -10.73
CA ALA A 313 -20.88 -26.21 -10.60
C ALA A 313 -19.49 -26.78 -10.31
N ARG A 314 -18.49 -26.50 -11.13
CA ARG A 314 -17.09 -26.75 -10.76
C ARG A 314 -16.50 -25.47 -10.18
N VAL A 315 -16.10 -25.51 -8.91
CA VAL A 315 -15.51 -24.35 -8.22
C VAL A 315 -14.04 -24.64 -7.95
N MET A 316 -13.18 -23.72 -8.36
CA MET A 316 -11.79 -23.65 -7.93
C MET A 316 -11.61 -22.41 -7.06
N LEU A 317 -11.02 -22.57 -5.87
CA LEU A 317 -10.74 -21.48 -4.94
C LEU A 317 -9.31 -21.60 -4.42
N ASP A 318 -8.49 -20.61 -4.72
CA ASP A 318 -7.14 -20.46 -4.22
C ASP A 318 -7.05 -19.27 -3.26
N VAL A 319 -6.39 -19.45 -2.11
CA VAL A 319 -6.11 -18.35 -1.17
C VAL A 319 -4.62 -18.20 -0.91
N SER A 320 -4.17 -16.97 -0.74
CA SER A 320 -2.81 -16.62 -0.33
C SER A 320 -2.82 -15.41 0.59
N GLY A 321 -1.72 -15.14 1.28
CA GLY A 321 -1.58 -13.95 2.10
C GLY A 321 -0.17 -13.72 2.60
N TYR A 322 0.01 -12.58 3.25
CA TYR A 322 1.28 -12.09 3.74
C TYR A 322 1.08 -11.30 5.03
N VAL A 323 1.95 -11.47 6.01
CA VAL A 323 2.09 -10.57 7.17
C VAL A 323 3.57 -10.33 7.39
N GLY A 324 4.00 -9.06 7.38
CA GLY A 324 5.36 -8.70 7.67
C GLY A 324 5.50 -7.34 8.33
N TRP A 325 6.52 -7.20 9.18
CA TRP A 325 6.86 -5.92 9.77
C TRP A 325 8.36 -5.69 9.88
N VAL A 326 8.71 -4.41 9.89
CA VAL A 326 10.07 -3.91 10.10
C VAL A 326 10.00 -2.87 11.22
N PRO A 327 10.54 -3.17 12.42
CA PRO A 327 10.68 -2.16 13.45
C PRO A 327 11.73 -1.13 13.01
N THR A 328 11.51 0.15 13.31
CA THR A 328 12.57 1.15 13.19
C THR A 328 13.64 0.86 14.23
N PHE A 329 14.87 0.86 13.76
CA PHE A 329 16.05 0.82 14.59
C PHE A 329 16.89 2.05 14.22
N PRO A 330 17.38 2.87 15.18
CA PRO A 330 17.42 2.63 16.62
C PRO A 330 16.27 3.25 17.45
N ASN A 331 15.31 3.98 16.90
CA ASN A 331 14.34 4.74 17.72
C ASN A 331 12.95 4.09 17.89
N TRP A 332 12.90 2.96 18.57
CA TRP A 332 11.67 2.21 18.86
C TRP A 332 10.72 2.88 19.88
N TRP A 333 11.11 4.01 20.49
CA TRP A 333 10.17 4.89 21.21
C TRP A 333 9.35 5.79 20.27
N ASN A 334 9.55 5.73 18.94
CA ASN A 334 8.63 6.30 17.96
C ASN A 334 8.67 5.60 16.59
N LYS A 335 7.49 5.13 16.18
CA LYS A 335 7.04 4.68 14.85
C LYS A 335 7.70 3.42 14.28
N LEU A 336 6.89 2.40 14.00
CA LEU A 336 7.11 1.30 13.04
C LEU A 336 7.88 1.79 11.79
N GLN A 337 8.59 0.96 11.00
CA GLN A 337 9.17 1.42 9.72
C GLN A 337 8.28 1.03 8.56
N ARG A 338 7.84 -0.23 8.60
CA ARG A 338 6.90 -0.81 7.66
C ARG A 338 6.10 -1.89 8.37
N PHE A 339 4.81 -1.94 8.12
CA PHE A 339 3.98 -3.10 8.38
C PHE A 339 3.16 -3.36 7.13
N GLU A 340 2.93 -4.62 6.83
CA GLU A 340 2.09 -5.01 5.70
C GLU A 340 1.43 -6.34 6.05
N ALA A 341 0.11 -6.39 5.93
CA ALA A 341 -0.67 -7.59 6.12
C ALA A 341 -1.78 -7.62 5.07
N TRP A 342 -1.80 -8.64 4.20
CA TRP A 342 -2.82 -8.77 3.17
C TRP A 342 -3.19 -10.24 2.91
N THR A 343 -4.35 -10.43 2.30
CA THR A 343 -4.87 -11.72 1.84
C THR A 343 -5.38 -11.57 0.41
N LYS A 344 -5.12 -12.55 -0.44
CA LYS A 344 -5.65 -12.65 -1.80
C LYS A 344 -6.48 -13.93 -1.94
N ALA A 345 -7.73 -13.78 -2.34
CA ALA A 345 -8.62 -14.88 -2.71
C ALA A 345 -8.86 -14.85 -4.22
N GLU A 346 -8.80 -16.02 -4.86
CA GLU A 346 -9.00 -16.20 -6.29
C GLU A 346 -9.99 -17.34 -6.52
N VAL A 347 -11.08 -17.07 -7.22
CA VAL A 347 -12.15 -18.02 -7.49
C VAL A 347 -12.37 -18.17 -8.99
N ARG A 348 -12.69 -19.40 -9.39
CA ARG A 348 -13.20 -19.74 -10.71
C ARG A 348 -14.41 -20.65 -10.57
N VAL A 349 -15.48 -20.34 -11.28
CA VAL A 349 -16.71 -21.11 -11.29
C VAL A 349 -17.09 -21.45 -12.72
N ASP A 350 -17.19 -22.74 -13.01
CA ASP A 350 -17.82 -23.26 -14.23
C ASP A 350 -19.23 -23.76 -13.85
N LEU A 351 -20.28 -23.09 -14.30
CA LEU A 351 -21.67 -23.39 -13.93
C LEU A 351 -22.43 -24.01 -15.11
N THR A 352 -23.15 -25.10 -14.84
CA THR A 352 -24.13 -25.75 -15.72
C THR A 352 -25.44 -25.91 -14.95
N VAL A 353 -26.55 -25.39 -15.47
CA VAL A 353 -27.87 -25.48 -14.83
C VAL A 353 -28.82 -26.21 -15.77
N ASN A 354 -29.40 -27.32 -15.31
CA ASN A 354 -30.49 -28.02 -15.98
C ASN A 354 -31.74 -27.92 -15.11
N VAL A 355 -32.86 -27.42 -15.61
CA VAL A 355 -34.10 -27.24 -14.80
C VAL A 355 -35.32 -27.68 -15.57
N SER A 356 -36.13 -28.55 -14.96
CA SER A 356 -37.43 -29.06 -15.40
C SER A 356 -38.47 -28.78 -14.31
N VAL A 357 -39.51 -27.98 -14.59
CA VAL A 357 -40.54 -27.61 -13.58
C VAL A 357 -41.91 -27.56 -14.25
N SER A 358 -42.94 -28.04 -13.56
CA SER A 358 -44.33 -28.08 -14.07
C SER A 358 -45.33 -27.09 -13.41
N ALA A 359 -44.93 -26.28 -12.41
CA ALA A 359 -45.76 -25.21 -11.81
C ALA A 359 -44.95 -24.18 -10.95
N GLN A 360 -45.62 -23.13 -10.41
CA GLN A 360 -45.03 -22.02 -9.62
C GLN A 360 -44.31 -22.47 -8.33
N LEU A 361 -43.11 -21.93 -8.06
CA LEU A 361 -42.28 -22.29 -6.90
C LEU A 361 -41.33 -21.13 -6.47
N GLU A 362 -41.35 -20.76 -5.19
CA GLU A 362 -40.39 -19.82 -4.57
C GLU A 362 -39.69 -20.50 -3.37
N LYS A 363 -38.35 -20.62 -3.40
CA LYS A 363 -37.59 -21.29 -2.34
C LYS A 363 -36.10 -20.94 -2.33
N THR A 364 -35.53 -20.78 -1.13
CA THR A 364 -34.09 -20.65 -0.87
C THR A 364 -33.51 -21.97 -0.36
N PHE A 365 -32.32 -22.33 -0.83
CA PHE A 365 -31.60 -23.54 -0.44
C PHE A 365 -30.20 -23.22 0.10
N ASP A 366 -29.89 -23.72 1.29
CA ASP A 366 -28.52 -23.83 1.79
C ASP A 366 -27.89 -25.11 1.22
N LEU A 367 -27.10 -24.99 0.16
CA LEU A 367 -26.63 -26.16 -0.61
C LEU A 367 -25.57 -26.96 0.14
N LYS A 368 -24.64 -26.28 0.82
CA LYS A 368 -23.62 -26.91 1.69
C LYS A 368 -22.88 -25.85 2.52
N SER A 369 -22.65 -26.15 3.79
CA SER A 369 -21.60 -25.52 4.59
C SER A 369 -20.38 -26.45 4.56
N PHE A 370 -19.23 -25.93 4.16
CA PHE A 370 -17.99 -26.68 4.20
C PHE A 370 -17.48 -26.74 5.64
N ASN A 371 -16.79 -27.82 6.01
CA ASN A 371 -16.10 -27.87 7.30
C ASN A 371 -15.16 -26.65 7.37
N PRO A 372 -15.21 -25.86 8.44
CA PRO A 372 -14.31 -24.74 8.60
C PRO A 372 -12.87 -25.23 8.43
N ILE A 373 -12.12 -24.58 7.54
CA ILE A 373 -10.71 -24.88 7.39
C ILE A 373 -10.01 -24.12 8.50
N HIS A 374 -9.64 -24.86 9.54
CA HIS A 374 -8.79 -24.36 10.62
C HIS A 374 -7.35 -24.49 10.17
N HIS A 375 -6.69 -23.34 9.99
CA HIS A 375 -5.26 -23.28 9.82
C HIS A 375 -4.66 -22.60 11.06
N PRO A 376 -4.16 -23.38 12.04
CA PRO A 376 -3.43 -22.80 13.15
C PRO A 376 -2.12 -22.22 12.59
N LEU A 377 -1.99 -20.90 12.66
CA LEU A 377 -0.74 -20.22 12.37
C LEU A 377 0.08 -20.16 13.64
N VAL A 378 1.34 -20.54 13.56
CA VAL A 378 2.26 -20.45 14.67
C VAL A 378 3.34 -19.44 14.33
N LEU A 379 3.39 -18.34 15.08
CA LEU A 379 4.50 -17.39 15.02
C LEU A 379 5.48 -17.70 16.16
N TRP A 380 6.75 -17.93 15.81
CA TRP A 380 7.83 -18.14 16.78
C TRP A 380 8.63 -16.85 17.01
N VAL A 381 8.64 -16.36 18.25
CA VAL A 381 9.49 -15.25 18.69
C VAL A 381 10.52 -15.79 19.67
N GLY A 382 11.69 -16.15 19.14
CA GLY A 382 12.68 -16.94 19.88
C GLY A 382 12.06 -18.29 20.27
N TRP A 383 11.89 -18.52 21.56
CA TRP A 383 11.27 -19.74 22.09
C TRP A 383 9.75 -19.59 22.28
N PHE A 384 9.14 -18.43 22.04
CA PHE A 384 7.72 -18.20 22.33
C PHE A 384 6.83 -18.45 21.12
N HIS A 385 5.70 -19.10 21.34
CA HIS A 385 4.70 -19.45 20.35
C HIS A 385 3.47 -18.52 20.46
N VAL A 386 3.09 -17.91 19.34
CA VAL A 386 1.82 -17.18 19.19
C VAL A 386 0.94 -17.92 18.20
N GLU A 387 -0.23 -18.38 18.68
CA GLU A 387 -1.21 -19.07 17.85
C GLU A 387 -2.17 -18.05 17.23
N VAL A 388 -2.27 -18.04 15.91
CA VAL A 388 -3.29 -17.30 15.17
C VAL A 388 -4.10 -18.31 14.39
N SER A 389 -5.30 -18.59 14.84
CA SER A 389 -6.20 -19.53 14.21
C SER A 389 -6.92 -18.81 13.08
N VAL A 390 -6.52 -19.12 11.86
CA VAL A 390 -7.24 -18.68 10.67
C VAL A 390 -8.32 -19.71 10.39
N CYS A 391 -9.57 -19.29 10.54
CA CYS A 391 -10.73 -20.13 10.30
C CYS A 391 -11.42 -19.61 9.05
N TYR A 392 -11.44 -20.43 8.02
CA TYR A 392 -12.11 -20.09 6.77
C TYR A 392 -13.39 -20.89 6.59
N ASN A 393 -14.50 -20.18 6.44
CA ASN A 393 -15.83 -20.70 6.27
C ASN A 393 -16.33 -20.38 4.87
N VAL A 394 -16.76 -21.42 4.15
CA VAL A 394 -17.45 -21.27 2.87
C VAL A 394 -18.86 -21.84 3.01
N SER A 395 -19.82 -21.13 2.47
CA SER A 395 -21.18 -21.65 2.29
C SER A 395 -21.69 -21.28 0.91
N ALA A 396 -22.31 -22.26 0.24
CA ALA A 396 -22.99 -22.04 -1.03
C ALA A 396 -24.51 -21.98 -0.78
N GLY A 397 -25.15 -20.96 -1.34
CA GLY A 397 -26.60 -20.77 -1.32
C GLY A 397 -27.17 -20.70 -2.74
N LEU A 398 -28.44 -21.03 -2.89
CA LEU A 398 -29.18 -20.90 -4.14
C LEU A 398 -30.60 -20.41 -3.86
N ASP A 399 -30.91 -19.22 -4.38
CA ASP A 399 -32.27 -18.69 -4.36
C ASP A 399 -32.94 -18.96 -5.71
N ILE A 400 -34.15 -19.54 -5.70
CA ILE A 400 -34.94 -19.80 -6.91
C ILE A 400 -36.34 -19.22 -6.73
N ASN A 401 -36.78 -18.45 -7.72
CA ASN A 401 -38.15 -17.96 -7.84
C ASN A 401 -38.67 -18.20 -9.27
N ILE A 402 -39.69 -19.04 -9.45
CA ILE A 402 -40.21 -19.45 -10.78
C ILE A 402 -41.73 -19.30 -10.83
N GLU A 403 -42.23 -18.70 -11.92
CA GLU A 403 -43.67 -18.54 -12.18
C GLU A 403 -44.18 -19.29 -13.43
N GLY A 404 -44.07 -20.63 -13.52
CA GLY A 404 -44.69 -21.45 -14.61
C GLY A 404 -43.94 -22.74 -14.99
N GLN A 405 -44.07 -23.24 -16.24
CA GLN A 405 -43.49 -24.53 -16.70
C GLN A 405 -42.18 -24.36 -17.53
N ILE A 406 -41.06 -24.99 -17.14
CA ILE A 406 -39.72 -24.79 -17.77
C ILE A 406 -38.96 -26.12 -18.00
N ASN A 407 -38.07 -26.17 -19.02
CA ASN A 407 -37.13 -27.27 -19.31
C ASN A 407 -35.73 -26.78 -19.84
N ALA A 408 -34.99 -25.91 -19.15
CA ALA A 408 -33.81 -25.21 -19.71
C ALA A 408 -32.42 -25.80 -19.36
N VAL A 409 -31.41 -25.56 -20.22
CA VAL A 409 -29.98 -25.85 -19.98
C VAL A 409 -29.08 -24.63 -20.26
N ALA A 410 -28.37 -24.12 -19.24
CA ALA A 410 -27.47 -22.96 -19.35
C ALA A 410 -26.04 -23.29 -18.86
N LYS A 411 -25.00 -22.81 -19.57
CA LYS A 411 -23.57 -23.00 -19.21
C LYS A 411 -22.78 -21.69 -19.21
N SER A 412 -22.00 -21.43 -18.17
CA SER A 412 -21.15 -20.22 -18.05
C SER A 412 -19.85 -20.49 -17.29
N ARG A 413 -18.81 -19.66 -17.53
CA ARG A 413 -17.55 -19.67 -16.77
C ARG A 413 -17.22 -18.26 -16.29
N ALA A 414 -16.99 -18.11 -14.99
CA ALA A 414 -16.58 -16.86 -14.35
C ALA A 414 -15.30 -17.04 -13.55
N SER A 415 -14.41 -16.04 -13.56
CA SER A 415 -13.27 -15.95 -12.65
C SER A 415 -13.14 -14.55 -12.03
N ALA A 416 -12.74 -14.50 -10.77
CA ALA A 416 -12.54 -13.28 -10.02
C ALA A 416 -11.40 -13.48 -9.01
N TRP A 417 -10.59 -12.45 -8.77
CA TRP A 417 -9.71 -12.41 -7.60
C TRP A 417 -9.73 -11.05 -6.92
N LEU A 418 -9.51 -11.07 -5.61
CA LEU A 418 -9.46 -9.91 -4.73
C LEU A 418 -8.28 -10.05 -3.78
N LYS A 419 -7.44 -9.02 -3.71
CA LYS A 419 -6.39 -8.85 -2.71
C LYS A 419 -6.71 -7.66 -1.83
N ALA A 420 -6.85 -7.90 -0.54
CA ALA A 420 -7.21 -6.90 0.45
C ALA A 420 -6.26 -6.95 1.64
N GLY A 421 -5.89 -5.80 2.18
CA GLY A 421 -4.99 -5.72 3.32
C GLY A 421 -4.73 -4.31 3.80
N VAL A 422 -3.76 -4.21 4.71
CA VAL A 422 -3.33 -2.97 5.34
C VAL A 422 -1.82 -2.90 5.28
N ALA A 423 -1.31 -1.72 4.99
CA ALA A 423 0.09 -1.43 5.12
C ALA A 423 0.28 -0.13 5.88
N TRP A 424 1.43 -0.03 6.52
CA TRP A 424 1.88 1.17 7.19
C TRP A 424 3.31 1.44 6.76
N ASN A 425 3.63 2.68 6.41
CA ASN A 425 5.01 3.11 6.24
C ASN A 425 5.17 4.58 6.65
N ASN A 426 6.42 5.01 6.81
CA ASN A 426 6.76 6.38 7.25
C ASN A 426 6.28 7.49 6.29
N THR A 427 6.01 7.15 5.03
CA THR A 427 5.69 8.10 3.96
C THR A 427 4.18 8.32 3.81
N HIS A 428 3.39 7.26 3.95
CA HIS A 428 1.95 7.24 3.70
C HIS A 428 1.12 7.02 4.97
N GLY A 429 1.76 6.68 6.10
CA GLY A 429 1.05 6.20 7.28
C GLY A 429 0.29 4.89 6.98
N TRP A 430 -0.78 4.64 7.74
CA TRP A 430 -1.68 3.51 7.48
C TRP A 430 -2.42 3.76 6.16
N HIS A 431 -2.27 2.84 5.21
CA HIS A 431 -2.97 2.84 3.93
C HIS A 431 -3.47 1.42 3.63
N MET A 432 -4.54 1.33 2.86
CA MET A 432 -5.12 0.05 2.50
C MET A 432 -4.43 -0.53 1.25
N ILE A 433 -4.31 -1.85 1.20
CA ILE A 433 -3.93 -2.60 -0.01
C ILE A 433 -5.23 -3.13 -0.62
N TRP A 434 -5.53 -2.73 -1.85
CA TRP A 434 -6.70 -3.18 -2.62
C TRP A 434 -6.35 -3.38 -4.08
N GLU A 435 -6.48 -4.61 -4.56
CA GLU A 435 -6.29 -4.98 -5.96
C GLU A 435 -7.34 -6.04 -6.34
N SER A 436 -7.91 -5.99 -7.54
CA SER A 436 -8.88 -6.99 -8.00
C SER A 436 -8.87 -7.14 -9.53
N ASN A 437 -9.32 -8.29 -10.04
CA ASN A 437 -9.55 -8.49 -11.48
C ASN A 437 -10.65 -9.55 -11.73
N MET A 438 -11.29 -9.50 -12.90
CA MET A 438 -12.38 -10.40 -13.29
C MET A 438 -12.44 -10.72 -14.78
N GLY A 439 -12.92 -11.92 -15.13
CA GLY A 439 -13.15 -12.36 -16.50
C GLY A 439 -14.29 -13.39 -16.60
N ILE A 440 -15.07 -13.34 -17.68
CA ILE A 440 -16.22 -14.23 -17.92
C ILE A 440 -16.22 -14.69 -19.39
N ASP A 441 -16.37 -16.00 -19.62
CA ASP A 441 -16.44 -16.66 -20.92
C ASP A 441 -17.78 -17.39 -21.09
N GLN A 442 -18.50 -17.15 -22.20
CA GLN A 442 -19.71 -17.90 -22.57
C GLN A 442 -19.30 -19.15 -23.36
N ILE A 443 -19.84 -20.33 -23.00
CA ILE A 443 -19.38 -21.62 -23.53
C ILE A 443 -20.36 -22.23 -24.56
N ASP A 444 -21.66 -22.37 -24.26
CA ASP A 444 -22.72 -22.78 -25.23
C ASP A 444 -24.11 -22.83 -24.52
N SER A 445 -25.22 -22.46 -25.18
CA SER A 445 -26.58 -22.55 -24.61
C SER A 445 -27.68 -22.74 -25.69
N MET A 446 -28.65 -23.63 -25.44
CA MET A 446 -29.89 -23.82 -26.24
C MET A 446 -31.12 -23.61 -25.35
N ILE A 447 -32.11 -22.80 -25.76
CA ILE A 447 -33.29 -22.43 -24.96
C ILE A 447 -34.55 -22.31 -25.86
N GLU A 448 -35.68 -22.91 -25.44
CA GLU A 448 -37.05 -22.75 -26.03
C GLU A 448 -38.14 -22.85 -24.92
N PHE A 449 -38.68 -21.77 -24.30
CA PHE A 449 -39.74 -21.87 -23.24
C PHE A 449 -40.57 -20.58 -23.05
N ASP A 450 -41.70 -20.56 -22.33
CA ASP A 450 -42.66 -19.41 -22.29
C ASP A 450 -42.99 -18.88 -20.86
N VAL A 451 -42.00 -18.44 -20.04
CA VAL A 451 -42.20 -18.14 -18.58
C VAL A 451 -41.18 -17.15 -17.94
N LYS A 452 -41.53 -16.53 -16.79
CA LYS A 452 -40.69 -15.70 -15.87
C LYS A 452 -40.03 -16.50 -14.72
N ALA A 453 -38.72 -16.32 -14.49
CA ALA A 453 -37.94 -16.95 -13.41
C ALA A 453 -36.72 -16.13 -12.97
N SER A 454 -36.28 -16.27 -11.71
CA SER A 454 -35.05 -15.71 -11.15
C SER A 454 -34.26 -16.78 -10.40
N ILE A 455 -32.95 -16.86 -10.65
CA ILE A 455 -32.05 -17.84 -10.04
C ILE A 455 -30.81 -17.09 -9.54
N LYS A 456 -30.54 -17.12 -8.23
CA LYS A 456 -29.37 -16.48 -7.59
C LYS A 456 -28.49 -17.50 -6.85
N PRO A 457 -27.58 -18.21 -7.54
CA PRO A 457 -26.46 -18.85 -6.85
C PRO A 457 -25.58 -17.81 -6.14
N ASN A 458 -25.25 -18.07 -4.89
CA ASN A 458 -24.29 -17.27 -4.12
C ASN A 458 -23.26 -18.16 -3.40
N LEU A 459 -22.07 -17.61 -3.23
CA LEU A 459 -20.95 -18.22 -2.52
C LEU A 459 -20.47 -17.21 -1.48
N THR A 460 -20.73 -17.53 -0.22
CA THR A 460 -20.27 -16.74 0.93
C THR A 460 -18.94 -17.29 1.40
N ASN A 461 -17.93 -16.43 1.42
CA ASN A 461 -16.56 -16.71 1.81
C ASN A 461 -16.24 -15.87 3.05
N ARG A 462 -16.00 -16.50 4.19
CA ARG A 462 -15.69 -15.80 5.45
C ARG A 462 -14.35 -16.25 5.98
N LEU A 463 -13.45 -15.29 6.21
CA LEU A 463 -12.14 -15.50 6.78
C LEU A 463 -12.10 -14.87 8.16
N ASP A 464 -12.06 -15.70 9.20
CA ASP A 464 -11.85 -15.30 10.59
C ASP A 464 -10.35 -15.43 10.93
N VAL A 465 -9.78 -14.42 11.58
CA VAL A 465 -8.41 -14.46 12.11
C VAL A 465 -8.49 -14.30 13.62
N LYS A 466 -8.44 -15.41 14.36
CA LYS A 466 -8.60 -15.41 15.82
C LYS A 466 -7.26 -15.67 16.50
N PHE A 467 -6.90 -14.88 17.49
CA PHE A 467 -5.71 -15.17 18.29
C PHE A 467 -6.05 -16.20 19.37
N TYR A 468 -5.30 -17.30 19.43
CA TYR A 468 -5.56 -18.43 20.34
C TYR A 468 -7.01 -18.96 20.28
N GLU A 469 -7.62 -18.94 19.09
CA GLU A 469 -9.05 -19.20 18.87
C GLU A 469 -10.03 -18.31 19.66
N THR A 470 -9.57 -17.28 20.39
CA THR A 470 -10.37 -16.54 21.38
C THR A 470 -11.14 -15.34 20.82
N VAL A 471 -10.52 -14.47 20.04
CA VAL A 471 -11.13 -13.26 19.49
C VAL A 471 -10.32 -12.78 18.29
N GLY A 472 -11.00 -12.22 17.30
CA GLY A 472 -10.32 -11.48 16.25
C GLY A 472 -11.22 -11.04 15.10
N PRO A 473 -10.64 -10.28 14.16
CA PRO A 473 -11.40 -9.75 13.03
C PRO A 473 -11.80 -10.86 12.06
N TYR A 474 -12.87 -10.61 11.29
CA TYR A 474 -13.20 -11.40 10.12
C TYR A 474 -13.53 -10.51 8.92
N ILE A 475 -13.34 -11.06 7.73
CA ILE A 475 -13.81 -10.50 6.46
C ILE A 475 -14.76 -11.51 5.84
N LYS A 476 -15.92 -11.06 5.38
CA LYS A 476 -16.91 -11.87 4.68
C LYS A 476 -17.13 -11.29 3.29
N VAL A 477 -17.00 -12.13 2.26
CA VAL A 477 -17.17 -11.79 0.86
C VAL A 477 -18.25 -12.70 0.27
N VAL A 478 -19.34 -12.11 -0.19
CA VAL A 478 -20.43 -12.82 -0.86
C VAL A 478 -20.29 -12.56 -2.35
N LEU A 479 -20.05 -13.62 -3.12
CA LEU A 479 -20.09 -13.58 -4.57
C LEU A 479 -21.44 -14.13 -5.02
N TYR A 480 -22.12 -13.45 -5.92
CA TYR A 480 -23.38 -13.96 -6.47
C TYR A 480 -23.45 -13.80 -7.98
N ALA A 481 -24.19 -14.70 -8.62
CA ALA A 481 -24.67 -14.52 -9.98
C ALA A 481 -26.20 -14.60 -9.93
N LEU A 482 -26.88 -13.59 -10.45
CA LEU A 482 -28.33 -13.48 -10.49
C LEU A 482 -28.75 -13.53 -11.96
N ALA A 483 -29.45 -14.60 -12.35
CA ALA A 483 -30.01 -14.76 -13.68
C ALA A 483 -31.52 -14.55 -13.63
N GLU A 484 -32.03 -13.66 -14.47
CA GLU A 484 -33.47 -13.40 -14.62
C GLU A 484 -33.88 -13.83 -16.03
N ILE A 485 -34.98 -14.56 -16.14
CA ILE A 485 -35.49 -15.18 -17.36
C ILE A 485 -36.94 -14.73 -17.52
N GLU A 486 -37.37 -14.31 -18.71
CA GLU A 486 -38.73 -13.87 -19.01
C GLU A 486 -39.03 -14.13 -20.51
N ASN A 487 -40.23 -14.62 -20.85
CA ASN A 487 -40.72 -14.79 -22.24
C ASN A 487 -39.73 -15.43 -23.23
N GLN A 488 -39.23 -16.63 -22.93
CA GLN A 488 -38.29 -17.37 -23.80
C GLN A 488 -36.85 -16.83 -23.88
N ALA A 489 -36.50 -15.79 -23.12
CA ALA A 489 -35.18 -15.17 -23.15
C ALA A 489 -34.58 -14.97 -21.75
N LEU A 490 -33.24 -15.05 -21.66
CA LEU A 490 -32.49 -14.63 -20.48
C LEU A 490 -32.58 -13.09 -20.41
N LYS A 491 -33.43 -12.53 -19.54
CA LYS A 491 -33.64 -11.08 -19.42
C LYS A 491 -32.40 -10.37 -18.92
N SER A 492 -31.81 -10.86 -17.83
CA SER A 492 -30.61 -10.30 -17.26
C SER A 492 -29.71 -11.37 -16.64
N LEU A 493 -28.41 -11.12 -16.63
CA LEU A 493 -27.42 -11.85 -15.86
C LEU A 493 -26.53 -10.85 -15.14
N LYS A 494 -26.61 -10.81 -13.82
CA LYS A 494 -25.82 -9.93 -12.95
C LYS A 494 -24.83 -10.77 -12.16
N ILE A 495 -23.54 -10.45 -12.24
CA ILE A 495 -22.53 -10.98 -11.32
C ILE A 495 -22.16 -9.84 -10.37
N GLY A 496 -22.26 -10.08 -9.06
CA GLY A 496 -21.97 -9.08 -8.04
C GLY A 496 -21.21 -9.62 -6.85
N LEU A 497 -20.71 -8.68 -6.06
CA LEU A 497 -19.86 -8.89 -4.89
C LEU A 497 -20.30 -7.98 -3.76
N GLU A 498 -20.50 -8.58 -2.59
CA GLU A 498 -20.71 -7.88 -1.33
C GLU A 498 -19.54 -8.18 -0.38
N VAL A 499 -19.03 -7.17 0.32
CA VAL A 499 -17.93 -7.28 1.27
C VAL A 499 -18.35 -6.71 2.61
N PHE A 500 -18.14 -7.50 3.65
CA PHE A 500 -18.38 -7.15 5.03
C PHE A 500 -17.09 -7.37 5.84
N ALA A 501 -16.92 -6.61 6.90
CA ALA A 501 -15.91 -6.90 7.91
C ALA A 501 -16.54 -6.89 9.29
N GLY A 502 -15.93 -7.59 10.22
CA GLY A 502 -16.41 -7.63 11.58
C GLY A 502 -15.38 -8.08 12.59
N ILE A 503 -15.82 -8.21 13.85
CA ILE A 503 -15.05 -8.80 14.94
C ILE A 503 -15.88 -9.94 15.50
N ASP A 504 -15.25 -11.11 15.61
CA ASP A 504 -15.83 -12.31 16.19
C ASP A 504 -15.08 -12.75 17.46
N PHE A 505 -15.82 -13.39 18.37
CA PHE A 505 -15.34 -13.89 19.65
C PHE A 505 -15.59 -15.40 19.74
N ALA A 506 -14.77 -16.12 20.50
CA ALA A 506 -14.99 -17.53 20.80
C ALA A 506 -16.29 -17.72 21.59
N ASP A 507 -17.00 -18.79 21.31
CA ASP A 507 -18.29 -19.08 21.95
C ASP A 507 -18.24 -19.15 23.48
N PRO A 508 -17.19 -19.71 24.13
CA PRO A 508 -17.07 -19.66 25.58
C PRO A 508 -16.98 -18.22 26.11
N LEU A 509 -16.25 -17.35 25.41
CA LEU A 509 -16.05 -15.95 25.77
C LEU A 509 -17.33 -15.13 25.58
N LYS A 510 -18.05 -15.37 24.47
CA LYS A 510 -19.38 -14.78 24.20
C LYS A 510 -20.36 -15.10 25.32
N LYS A 511 -20.41 -16.36 25.76
CA LYS A 511 -21.30 -16.82 26.84
C LYS A 511 -20.90 -16.27 28.20
N LEU A 512 -19.60 -16.17 28.50
CA LEU A 512 -19.10 -15.69 29.79
C LEU A 512 -19.29 -14.18 29.98
N LEU A 513 -19.05 -13.40 28.93
CA LEU A 513 -19.00 -11.93 28.99
C LEU A 513 -20.20 -11.23 28.32
N GLY A 514 -21.15 -11.99 27.75
CA GLY A 514 -22.32 -11.44 27.06
C GLY A 514 -21.99 -10.71 25.76
N LEU A 515 -20.93 -11.14 25.06
CA LEU A 515 -20.46 -10.49 23.83
C LEU A 515 -21.21 -11.00 22.60
N ARG A 516 -21.39 -10.14 21.59
CA ARG A 516 -21.96 -10.47 20.27
C ARG A 516 -20.94 -10.28 19.17
N GLU A 517 -21.17 -10.88 18.00
CA GLU A 517 -20.44 -10.57 16.76
C GLU A 517 -20.83 -9.18 16.25
N TRP A 518 -19.86 -8.43 15.73
CA TRP A 518 -20.07 -7.07 15.21
C TRP A 518 -19.70 -7.04 13.74
N GLU A 519 -20.67 -6.84 12.85
CA GLU A 519 -20.51 -6.80 11.40
C GLU A 519 -20.77 -5.41 10.82
N TRP A 520 -20.05 -5.05 9.76
CA TRP A 520 -20.26 -3.83 9.00
C TRP A 520 -20.16 -4.11 7.49
N PRO A 521 -21.13 -3.65 6.68
CA PRO A 521 -20.98 -3.65 5.22
C PRO A 521 -19.90 -2.64 4.84
N LEU A 522 -18.96 -3.09 4.01
CA LEU A 522 -17.86 -2.27 3.53
C LEU A 522 -18.07 -1.83 2.09
N TRP A 523 -18.61 -2.73 1.26
CA TRP A 523 -18.71 -2.53 -0.19
C TRP A 523 -19.76 -3.45 -0.79
N GLU A 524 -20.49 -2.97 -1.78
CA GLU A 524 -21.41 -3.76 -2.61
C GLU A 524 -21.28 -3.26 -4.04
N THR A 525 -21.09 -4.16 -5.00
CA THR A 525 -20.96 -3.77 -6.41
C THR A 525 -21.44 -4.88 -7.34
N VAL A 526 -22.14 -4.48 -8.39
CA VAL A 526 -22.36 -5.33 -9.57
C VAL A 526 -21.09 -5.23 -10.42
N LEU A 527 -20.45 -6.37 -10.62
CA LEU A 527 -19.16 -6.48 -11.29
C LEU A 527 -19.33 -6.57 -12.81
N LYS A 528 -20.41 -7.23 -13.24
CA LYS A 528 -20.82 -7.27 -14.64
C LYS A 528 -22.29 -7.61 -14.75
N GLU A 529 -22.97 -6.91 -15.64
CA GLU A 529 -24.37 -7.12 -15.94
C GLU A 529 -24.54 -7.27 -17.44
N TRP A 530 -25.39 -8.21 -17.83
CA TRP A 530 -25.84 -8.36 -19.20
C TRP A 530 -27.35 -8.34 -19.21
N ASN A 531 -27.93 -7.46 -20.01
CA ASN A 531 -29.37 -7.38 -20.23
C ASN A 531 -29.65 -7.83 -21.67
N PHE A 532 -30.48 -8.86 -21.84
CA PHE A 532 -30.76 -9.46 -23.16
C PHE A 532 -32.25 -9.41 -23.58
N ALA A 533 -33.09 -8.68 -22.84
CA ALA A 533 -34.45 -8.33 -23.29
C ALA A 533 -34.48 -6.93 -23.92
N GLU A 534 -35.39 -6.71 -24.87
CA GLU A 534 -35.75 -5.36 -25.32
C GLU A 534 -36.48 -4.69 -24.14
N VAL A 535 -35.77 -3.86 -23.37
CA VAL A 535 -36.29 -3.23 -22.15
C VAL A 535 -36.45 -1.73 -22.38
N HIS A 536 -37.66 -1.23 -22.14
CA HIS A 536 -38.02 0.18 -22.05
C HIS A 536 -38.29 0.47 -20.56
N ASP A 537 -37.35 1.11 -19.85
CA ASP A 537 -37.44 1.31 -18.39
C ASP A 537 -36.88 2.68 -17.99
N VAL A 538 -37.65 3.44 -17.20
CA VAL A 538 -37.24 4.74 -16.68
C VAL A 538 -37.48 4.88 -15.18
N ALA A 539 -36.41 5.12 -14.44
CA ALA A 539 -36.45 5.18 -12.98
C ALA A 539 -36.25 6.59 -12.44
N ILE A 540 -36.86 6.88 -11.29
CA ILE A 540 -36.51 8.03 -10.46
C ILE A 540 -35.65 7.56 -9.28
N SER A 541 -34.35 7.85 -9.34
CA SER A 541 -33.37 7.38 -8.34
C SER A 541 -33.39 8.23 -7.06
N PHE A 542 -33.66 9.53 -7.18
CA PHE A 542 -33.63 10.47 -6.07
C PHE A 542 -34.39 11.78 -6.37
N ILE A 543 -34.95 12.40 -5.32
CA ILE A 543 -35.48 13.77 -5.35
C ILE A 543 -34.69 14.64 -4.38
N GLN A 544 -34.08 15.70 -4.89
CA GLN A 544 -33.46 16.74 -4.07
C GLN A 544 -34.35 17.97 -4.00
N VAL A 545 -34.84 18.30 -2.80
CA VAL A 545 -35.58 19.55 -2.55
C VAL A 545 -34.62 20.60 -2.01
N SER A 546 -34.75 21.84 -2.51
CA SER A 546 -33.93 22.97 -2.06
C SER A 546 -34.11 23.31 -0.57
N LYS A 547 -35.30 23.02 0.01
CA LYS A 547 -35.63 23.20 1.43
C LYS A 547 -36.67 22.17 1.89
N THR A 548 -36.50 21.58 3.09
CA THR A 548 -37.44 20.61 3.69
C THR A 548 -38.42 21.23 4.68
N LYS A 549 -38.14 22.45 5.16
CA LYS A 549 -39.05 23.29 5.94
C LYS A 549 -39.28 24.59 5.21
N ILE A 550 -40.54 24.87 4.87
CA ILE A 550 -40.94 26.01 4.05
C ILE A 550 -42.20 26.64 4.61
N TYR A 551 -42.67 27.71 3.98
CA TYR A 551 -43.73 28.55 4.49
C TYR A 551 -44.68 28.94 3.36
N PRO A 552 -45.95 29.26 3.67
CA PRO A 552 -46.93 29.55 2.64
C PRO A 552 -46.50 30.71 1.72
N GLY A 553 -46.26 30.41 0.44
CA GLY A 553 -45.79 31.36 -0.57
C GLY A 553 -44.33 31.21 -1.00
N ASP A 554 -43.59 30.26 -0.42
CA ASP A 554 -42.26 29.83 -0.91
C ASP A 554 -42.35 29.21 -2.30
N SER A 555 -41.39 29.57 -3.14
CA SER A 555 -41.09 28.87 -4.39
C SER A 555 -39.99 27.84 -4.12
N VAL A 556 -40.29 26.56 -4.31
CA VAL A 556 -39.38 25.46 -4.00
C VAL A 556 -38.83 24.85 -5.27
N ASN A 557 -37.51 24.88 -5.42
CA ASN A 557 -36.80 24.17 -6.47
C ASN A 557 -36.66 22.70 -6.10
N ILE A 558 -37.06 21.80 -7.00
CA ILE A 558 -37.11 20.36 -6.82
C ILE A 558 -36.38 19.73 -8.00
N MET A 559 -35.23 19.11 -7.75
CA MET A 559 -34.50 18.34 -8.75
C MET A 559 -34.92 16.88 -8.65
N VAL A 560 -35.23 16.29 -9.80
CA VAL A 560 -35.64 14.89 -9.91
C VAL A 560 -34.60 14.21 -10.77
N ASP A 561 -33.86 13.23 -10.24
CA ASP A 561 -32.93 12.44 -11.03
C ASP A 561 -33.70 11.30 -11.71
N VAL A 562 -33.73 11.33 -13.05
CA VAL A 562 -34.41 10.34 -13.89
C VAL A 562 -33.37 9.63 -14.75
N ALA A 563 -33.41 8.30 -14.77
CA ALA A 563 -32.49 7.47 -15.52
C ALA A 563 -33.25 6.59 -16.51
N ASN A 564 -32.79 6.54 -17.76
CA ASN A 564 -33.24 5.51 -18.69
C ASN A 564 -32.39 4.27 -18.46
N LEU A 565 -33.01 3.28 -17.83
CA LEU A 565 -32.41 1.98 -17.54
C LEU A 565 -32.68 0.96 -18.66
N GLY A 566 -33.47 1.36 -19.67
CA GLY A 566 -33.73 0.62 -20.89
C GLY A 566 -32.67 0.73 -21.98
N GLN A 567 -32.88 -0.02 -23.06
CA GLN A 567 -31.96 -0.18 -24.19
C GLN A 567 -32.27 0.72 -25.39
N TYR A 568 -33.35 1.50 -25.31
CA TYR A 568 -33.81 2.39 -26.38
C TYR A 568 -33.85 3.84 -25.88
N ASP A 569 -33.80 4.78 -26.81
CA ASP A 569 -34.01 6.19 -26.48
C ASP A 569 -35.50 6.44 -26.21
N GLU A 570 -35.82 6.99 -25.04
CA GLU A 570 -37.20 7.12 -24.56
C GLU A 570 -37.70 8.56 -24.55
N ASN A 571 -39.01 8.75 -24.76
CA ASN A 571 -39.68 10.03 -24.53
C ASN A 571 -40.39 10.02 -23.17
N VAL A 572 -39.73 10.54 -22.14
CA VAL A 572 -40.16 10.44 -20.75
C VAL A 572 -41.03 11.63 -20.34
N VAL A 573 -42.22 11.34 -19.82
CA VAL A 573 -43.12 12.31 -19.18
C VAL A 573 -42.95 12.19 -17.66
N ILE A 574 -42.49 13.26 -17.02
CA ILE A 574 -42.32 13.32 -15.56
C ILE A 574 -43.40 14.20 -14.96
N SER A 575 -44.18 13.66 -14.02
CA SER A 575 -45.23 14.35 -13.27
C SER A 575 -44.81 14.56 -11.82
N LEU A 576 -44.82 15.80 -11.35
CA LEU A 576 -44.52 16.16 -9.98
C LEU A 576 -45.80 16.59 -9.26
N SER A 577 -46.06 16.07 -8.06
CA SER A 577 -47.26 16.33 -7.26
C SER A 577 -46.95 16.49 -5.78
N TYR A 578 -47.86 17.10 -5.01
CA TYR A 578 -47.84 17.07 -3.54
C TYR A 578 -49.10 16.43 -2.97
N VAL A 579 -48.99 15.77 -1.82
CA VAL A 579 -50.10 15.16 -1.07
C VAL A 579 -50.27 15.86 0.27
N ASP A 580 -51.47 16.34 0.55
CA ASP A 580 -51.80 17.01 1.82
C ASP A 580 -52.06 16.04 2.99
N LYS A 581 -52.21 16.59 4.20
CA LYS A 581 -52.51 15.82 5.43
C LYS A 581 -53.82 15.01 5.39
N ASN A 582 -54.73 15.31 4.46
CA ASN A 582 -55.97 14.59 4.25
C ASN A 582 -55.84 13.52 3.15
N GLY A 583 -54.65 13.37 2.56
CA GLY A 583 -54.37 12.42 1.49
C GLY A 583 -54.73 12.91 0.09
N LEU A 584 -55.04 14.21 -0.10
CA LEU A 584 -55.37 14.76 -1.42
C LEU A 584 -54.09 15.03 -2.22
N LYS A 585 -53.89 14.29 -3.32
CA LYS A 585 -52.81 14.50 -4.31
C LYS A 585 -53.18 15.65 -5.25
N THR A 586 -52.33 16.66 -5.34
CA THR A 586 -52.46 17.82 -6.24
C THR A 586 -51.21 17.93 -7.10
N GLN A 587 -51.39 18.06 -8.42
CA GLN A 587 -50.30 18.13 -9.39
C GLN A 587 -49.62 19.51 -9.39
N ILE A 588 -48.30 19.53 -9.47
CA ILE A 588 -47.45 20.73 -9.52
C ILE A 588 -47.12 21.07 -10.97
N GLU A 589 -46.43 20.17 -11.68
CA GLU A 589 -45.97 20.37 -13.06
C GLU A 589 -45.76 19.00 -13.73
N THR A 590 -45.87 18.98 -15.06
CA THR A 590 -45.46 17.83 -15.89
C THR A 590 -44.51 18.28 -16.99
N ARG A 591 -43.48 17.48 -17.28
CA ARG A 591 -42.47 17.79 -18.28
C ARG A 591 -42.12 16.58 -19.12
N GLU A 592 -42.01 16.78 -20.42
CA GLU A 592 -41.54 15.78 -21.39
C GLU A 592 -40.08 16.03 -21.75
N LEU A 593 -39.29 14.95 -21.85
CA LEU A 593 -37.90 15.00 -22.28
C LEU A 593 -37.46 13.72 -22.99
N GLN A 594 -36.53 13.88 -23.94
CA GLN A 594 -35.86 12.76 -24.61
C GLN A 594 -34.70 12.27 -23.75
N LEU A 595 -34.67 10.98 -23.45
CA LEU A 595 -33.68 10.37 -22.57
C LEU A 595 -33.01 9.18 -23.29
N PRO A 596 -31.76 9.33 -23.77
CA PRO A 596 -31.07 8.24 -24.46
C PRO A 596 -30.81 7.02 -23.58
N SER A 597 -30.64 5.85 -24.18
CA SER A 597 -30.37 4.60 -23.44
C SER A 597 -29.14 4.73 -22.51
N GLY A 598 -29.30 4.30 -21.25
CA GLY A 598 -28.25 4.27 -20.24
C GLY A 598 -27.81 5.65 -19.73
N VAL A 599 -28.57 6.70 -20.05
CA VAL A 599 -28.28 8.09 -19.64
C VAL A 599 -29.22 8.51 -18.52
N SER A 600 -28.66 9.22 -17.53
CA SER A 600 -29.42 9.91 -16.47
C SER A 600 -29.41 11.41 -16.68
N LEU A 601 -30.54 12.06 -16.40
CA LEU A 601 -30.71 13.51 -16.43
C LEU A 601 -31.42 13.97 -15.15
N CYS A 602 -31.14 15.21 -14.73
CA CYS A 602 -31.68 15.76 -13.49
C CYS A 602 -32.50 17.04 -13.73
N PRO A 603 -33.74 16.95 -14.27
CA PRO A 603 -34.59 18.11 -14.51
C PRO A 603 -34.99 18.86 -13.23
N LEU A 604 -35.00 20.20 -13.33
CA LEU A 604 -35.39 21.13 -12.26
C LEU A 604 -36.85 21.56 -12.38
N PHE A 605 -37.66 21.32 -11.36
CA PHE A 605 -39.06 21.75 -11.22
C PHE A 605 -39.18 22.87 -10.17
N THR A 606 -40.24 23.68 -10.27
CA THR A 606 -40.49 24.80 -9.34
C THR A 606 -41.92 24.73 -8.78
N TRP A 607 -42.08 24.66 -7.46
CA TRP A 607 -43.38 24.61 -6.79
C TRP A 607 -43.69 25.91 -6.04
N ASP A 608 -44.75 26.63 -6.42
CA ASP A 608 -45.29 27.79 -5.69
C ASP A 608 -46.30 27.34 -4.63
N THR A 609 -45.99 27.59 -3.36
CA THR A 609 -46.82 27.21 -2.21
C THR A 609 -47.82 28.29 -1.77
N THR A 610 -48.06 29.31 -2.59
CA THR A 610 -49.04 30.36 -2.31
C THR A 610 -50.45 29.77 -2.10
N GLY A 611 -51.01 29.96 -0.91
CA GLY A 611 -52.37 29.50 -0.57
C GLY A 611 -52.44 28.10 0.06
N ILE A 612 -51.30 27.41 0.23
CA ILE A 612 -51.24 26.10 0.90
C ILE A 612 -51.14 26.30 2.42
N SER A 613 -51.97 25.57 3.19
CA SER A 613 -52.04 25.68 4.65
C SER A 613 -50.80 25.09 5.35
N ALA A 614 -50.50 25.54 6.57
CA ALA A 614 -49.45 24.91 7.38
C ALA A 614 -49.77 23.43 7.70
N GLY A 615 -48.76 22.57 7.61
CA GLY A 615 -48.85 21.12 7.79
C GLY A 615 -47.73 20.39 7.06
N THR A 616 -47.70 19.07 7.20
CA THR A 616 -46.74 18.19 6.49
C THR A 616 -47.32 17.73 5.16
N TYR A 617 -46.50 17.78 4.11
CA TYR A 617 -46.84 17.43 2.74
C TYR A 617 -45.83 16.41 2.18
N ILE A 618 -46.31 15.47 1.36
CA ILE A 618 -45.46 14.50 0.66
C ILE A 618 -45.32 14.95 -0.78
N ILE A 619 -44.09 15.18 -1.23
CA ILE A 619 -43.77 15.42 -2.65
C ILE A 619 -43.56 14.08 -3.32
N GLU A 620 -44.17 13.90 -4.48
CA GLU A 620 -44.11 12.68 -5.27
C GLU A 620 -43.75 13.05 -6.71
N ALA A 621 -42.66 12.50 -7.22
CA ALA A 621 -42.34 12.54 -8.64
C ALA A 621 -42.64 11.17 -9.25
N GLU A 622 -43.18 11.17 -10.46
CA GLU A 622 -43.61 9.98 -11.20
C GLU A 622 -43.12 10.11 -12.65
N ALA A 623 -42.31 9.17 -13.12
CA ALA A 623 -41.89 9.09 -14.52
C ALA A 623 -42.80 8.11 -15.29
N SER A 624 -43.11 8.43 -16.54
CA SER A 624 -43.93 7.58 -17.41
C SER A 624 -43.49 7.67 -18.87
N ILE A 625 -43.50 6.54 -19.56
CA ILE A 625 -43.28 6.38 -21.00
C ILE A 625 -44.43 5.55 -21.60
N ASP A 626 -44.53 5.49 -22.94
CA ASP A 626 -45.62 4.80 -23.64
C ASP A 626 -45.70 3.30 -23.29
N HIS A 627 -44.56 2.65 -23.09
CA HIS A 627 -44.43 1.28 -22.61
C HIS A 627 -43.25 1.20 -21.65
N ASP A 628 -43.53 1.00 -20.36
CA ASP A 628 -42.52 0.89 -19.30
C ASP A 628 -42.57 -0.49 -18.66
N ASP A 629 -41.42 -1.15 -18.63
CA ASP A 629 -41.25 -2.53 -18.16
C ASP A 629 -41.08 -2.64 -16.64
N ASP A 630 -40.72 -1.57 -15.92
CA ASP A 630 -40.58 -1.56 -14.45
C ASP A 630 -41.17 -0.30 -13.78
N LEU A 631 -42.49 -0.26 -13.70
CA LEU A 631 -43.22 0.80 -13.00
C LEU A 631 -42.90 0.98 -11.50
N THR A 632 -42.14 0.07 -10.87
CA THR A 632 -41.90 0.11 -9.41
C THR A 632 -40.86 1.14 -9.01
N ASN A 633 -39.99 1.52 -9.93
CA ASN A 633 -38.89 2.45 -9.71
C ASN A 633 -39.22 3.88 -10.23
N ASN A 634 -40.39 4.05 -10.85
CA ASN A 634 -40.84 5.30 -11.47
C ASN A 634 -41.28 6.37 -10.48
N ILE A 635 -41.56 6.00 -9.22
CA ILE A 635 -42.13 6.89 -8.22
C ILE A 635 -41.19 7.05 -7.04
N PHE A 636 -40.80 8.31 -6.76
CA PHE A 636 -40.03 8.65 -5.57
C PHE A 636 -40.78 9.67 -4.71
N ARG A 637 -40.72 9.52 -3.38
CA ARG A 637 -41.41 10.38 -2.42
C ARG A 637 -40.45 11.02 -1.43
N THR A 638 -40.72 12.26 -1.07
CA THR A 638 -40.04 12.97 0.03
C THR A 638 -41.01 13.84 0.82
N ILE A 639 -40.62 14.31 2.00
CA ILE A 639 -41.48 15.07 2.90
C ILE A 639 -41.02 16.52 2.99
N ILE A 640 -41.99 17.44 2.91
CA ILE A 640 -41.81 18.86 3.17
C ILE A 640 -42.80 19.30 4.26
N GLU A 641 -42.32 20.08 5.23
CA GLU A 641 -43.15 20.67 6.28
C GLU A 641 -43.39 22.16 6.00
N ILE A 642 -44.67 22.57 5.95
CA ILE A 642 -45.10 23.97 5.83
C ILE A 642 -45.46 24.52 7.21
N MET A 643 -44.72 25.49 7.71
CA MET A 643 -44.86 26.03 9.07
C MET A 643 -45.79 27.27 9.13
N SER A 644 -46.45 27.50 10.26
CA SER A 644 -47.24 28.73 10.49
C SER A 644 -46.34 29.88 10.95
N ILE A 645 -46.40 31.02 10.26
CA ILE A 645 -45.53 32.18 10.52
C ILE A 645 -46.32 33.49 10.60
N ASP A 646 -45.87 34.36 11.49
CA ASP A 646 -46.34 35.73 11.62
C ASP A 646 -45.80 36.61 10.48
N PHE A 647 -44.53 36.43 10.12
CA PHE A 647 -43.85 37.18 9.05
C PHE A 647 -43.15 36.25 8.08
N TYR A 648 -43.34 36.50 6.78
CA TYR A 648 -42.64 35.79 5.72
C TYR A 648 -41.54 36.70 5.18
N VAL A 649 -40.30 36.34 5.47
CA VAL A 649 -39.06 37.02 5.13
C VAL A 649 -38.46 36.41 3.86
N THR A 650 -38.22 37.22 2.84
CA THR A 650 -37.59 36.81 1.59
C THR A 650 -36.28 37.56 1.43
N LEU A 651 -35.23 36.85 1.04
CA LEU A 651 -33.98 37.46 0.59
C LEU A 651 -34.11 37.74 -0.91
N ASP A 652 -33.96 39.00 -1.29
CA ASP A 652 -33.94 39.43 -2.69
C ASP A 652 -32.49 39.42 -3.19
N TYR A 653 -32.18 38.46 -4.07
CA TYR A 653 -30.84 38.24 -4.59
C TYR A 653 -30.54 38.99 -5.90
N THR A 654 -31.50 39.73 -6.46
CA THR A 654 -31.40 40.32 -7.81
C THR A 654 -30.27 41.34 -7.97
N GLU A 655 -29.83 41.96 -6.87
CA GLU A 655 -28.72 42.93 -6.84
C GLU A 655 -27.62 42.55 -5.82
N THR A 656 -27.65 41.34 -5.26
CA THR A 656 -26.69 40.91 -4.23
C THR A 656 -25.65 39.97 -4.83
N LYS A 657 -24.36 40.25 -4.64
CA LYS A 657 -23.30 39.32 -5.04
C LYS A 657 -23.35 38.07 -4.14
N ALA A 658 -23.10 36.90 -4.71
CA ALA A 658 -22.96 35.65 -3.95
C ALA A 658 -21.56 35.49 -3.32
N TRP A 659 -20.58 36.27 -3.77
CA TRP A 659 -19.19 36.20 -3.30
C TRP A 659 -18.63 37.61 -3.06
N TYR A 660 -17.90 37.77 -1.96
CA TYR A 660 -17.26 39.03 -1.59
C TYR A 660 -15.81 38.83 -1.17
N LYS A 661 -14.96 39.83 -1.42
CA LYS A 661 -13.61 39.89 -0.85
C LYS A 661 -13.65 40.55 0.54
N PRO A 662 -12.71 40.21 1.44
CA PRO A 662 -12.51 40.97 2.68
C PRO A 662 -12.37 42.47 2.38
N GLY A 663 -13.13 43.31 3.10
CA GLY A 663 -13.18 44.76 2.91
C GLY A 663 -14.27 45.26 1.95
N GLU A 664 -14.98 44.39 1.23
CA GLU A 664 -16.13 44.82 0.43
C GLU A 664 -17.37 45.06 1.29
N LEU A 665 -18.17 46.05 0.89
CA LEU A 665 -19.49 46.29 1.48
C LEU A 665 -20.46 45.27 0.90
N THR A 666 -20.97 44.39 1.75
CA THR A 666 -22.05 43.49 1.37
C THR A 666 -23.38 44.24 1.47
N GLN A 667 -24.27 43.94 0.54
CA GLN A 667 -25.63 44.44 0.56
C GLN A 667 -26.58 43.26 0.39
N THR A 668 -27.55 43.16 1.29
CA THR A 668 -28.57 42.13 1.26
C THR A 668 -29.93 42.79 1.41
N ARG A 669 -30.79 42.62 0.41
CA ARG A 669 -32.17 43.11 0.47
C ARG A 669 -33.05 42.05 1.10
N VAL A 670 -33.84 42.48 2.08
CA VAL A 670 -34.76 41.63 2.81
C VAL A 670 -36.16 42.18 2.66
N GLN A 671 -37.08 41.36 2.17
CA GLN A 671 -38.49 41.68 2.09
C GLN A 671 -39.19 40.99 3.24
N VAL A 672 -39.96 41.72 4.05
CA VAL A 672 -40.73 41.15 5.15
C VAL A 672 -42.21 41.36 4.85
N LYS A 673 -42.92 40.26 4.58
CA LYS A 673 -44.37 40.23 4.36
C LYS A 673 -45.08 39.92 5.66
N ASN A 674 -46.05 40.75 6.03
CA ASN A 674 -46.90 40.48 7.19
C ASN A 674 -47.99 39.47 6.80
N LEU A 675 -47.93 38.26 7.36
CA LEU A 675 -48.94 37.21 7.14
C LEU A 675 -50.02 37.19 8.23
N ARG A 676 -49.89 38.04 9.26
CA ARG A 676 -50.92 38.23 10.28
C ARG A 676 -52.10 38.99 9.69
N ASN A 677 -53.28 38.72 10.22
CA ASN A 677 -54.52 39.44 9.90
C ASN A 677 -54.63 40.83 10.59
N VAL A 678 -53.56 41.31 11.22
CA VAL A 678 -53.50 42.58 11.94
C VAL A 678 -52.30 43.42 11.49
N ARG A 679 -52.49 44.74 11.45
CA ARG A 679 -51.40 45.70 11.24
C ARG A 679 -50.37 45.52 12.37
N THR A 680 -49.13 45.23 12.00
CA THR A 680 -48.09 44.85 12.97
C THR A 680 -46.80 45.61 12.70
N THR A 681 -46.18 46.13 13.76
CA THR A 681 -44.83 46.71 13.72
C THR A 681 -43.81 45.64 14.07
N THR A 682 -42.75 45.52 13.27
CA THR A 682 -41.63 44.59 13.49
C THR A 682 -40.29 45.31 13.40
N TRP A 683 -39.35 44.91 14.26
CA TRP A 683 -37.94 45.30 14.21
C TRP A 683 -37.12 44.16 13.62
N LEU A 684 -36.40 44.41 12.53
CA LEU A 684 -35.58 43.36 11.93
C LEU A 684 -34.28 43.24 12.72
N GLY A 685 -34.08 42.12 13.40
CA GLY A 685 -32.81 41.78 14.01
C GLY A 685 -32.00 40.88 13.10
N VAL A 686 -30.72 41.18 12.99
CA VAL A 686 -29.80 40.54 12.03
C VAL A 686 -28.58 40.06 12.79
N SER A 687 -28.14 38.84 12.53
CA SER A 687 -26.87 38.31 13.03
C SER A 687 -26.13 37.64 11.90
N VAL A 688 -24.88 38.02 11.66
CA VAL A 688 -24.01 37.41 10.64
C VAL A 688 -23.05 36.46 11.34
N TYR A 689 -23.08 35.19 10.95
CA TYR A 689 -22.23 34.11 11.45
C TYR A 689 -21.14 33.82 10.44
N ASP A 690 -19.90 33.81 10.91
CA ASP A 690 -18.76 33.39 10.10
C ASP A 690 -18.64 31.84 10.04
N PRO A 691 -17.74 31.30 9.21
CA PRO A 691 -17.51 29.84 9.08
C PRO A 691 -17.15 29.12 10.39
N THR A 692 -16.70 29.85 11.42
CA THR A 692 -16.37 29.29 12.74
C THR A 692 -17.56 29.32 13.71
N GLY A 693 -18.67 29.96 13.32
CA GLY A 693 -19.86 30.15 14.14
C GLY A 693 -19.83 31.40 15.01
N GLU A 694 -18.79 32.25 14.90
CA GLU A 694 -18.70 33.51 15.62
C GLU A 694 -19.61 34.56 14.95
N HIS A 695 -20.30 35.36 15.77
CA HIS A 695 -21.28 36.34 15.28
C HIS A 695 -21.31 37.65 16.08
N GLU A 696 -20.94 37.62 17.36
CA GLU A 696 -20.98 38.78 18.25
C GLU A 696 -20.01 39.87 17.76
N ARG A 697 -18.85 39.45 17.26
CA ARG A 697 -17.83 40.32 16.67
C ARG A 697 -18.35 41.22 15.55
N TYR A 698 -19.35 40.78 14.81
CA TYR A 698 -19.83 41.45 13.60
C TYR A 698 -21.04 42.36 13.86
N GLN A 699 -21.69 42.23 15.02
CA GLN A 699 -22.96 42.92 15.31
C GLN A 699 -22.89 44.44 15.17
N GLN A 700 -21.79 45.06 15.62
CA GLN A 700 -21.62 46.52 15.56
C GLN A 700 -21.37 47.05 14.14
N GLN A 701 -21.12 46.17 13.18
CA GLN A 701 -20.78 46.51 11.78
C GLN A 701 -21.99 46.37 10.84
N ILE A 702 -23.12 45.86 11.36
CA ILE A 702 -24.35 45.65 10.60
C ILE A 702 -25.19 46.93 10.66
N SER A 703 -25.61 47.42 9.51
CA SER A 703 -26.54 48.54 9.37
C SER A 703 -27.81 48.08 8.65
N ILE A 704 -28.97 48.42 9.20
CA ILE A 704 -30.29 48.02 8.69
C ILE A 704 -31.09 49.28 8.39
N THR A 705 -31.59 49.40 7.15
CA THR A 705 -32.38 50.56 6.73
C THR A 705 -33.68 50.12 6.06
N PRO A 706 -34.87 50.48 6.60
CA PRO A 706 -35.11 51.00 7.96
C PRO A 706 -34.94 49.90 9.03
N VAL A 707 -34.69 50.23 10.30
CA VAL A 707 -34.53 49.22 11.37
C VAL A 707 -35.87 48.55 11.76
N SER A 708 -36.98 49.22 11.51
CA SER A 708 -38.34 48.73 11.78
C SER A 708 -39.32 49.19 10.72
N ALA A 709 -40.38 48.41 10.49
CA ALA A 709 -41.48 48.79 9.62
C ALA A 709 -42.84 48.44 10.26
N THR A 710 -43.86 49.26 10.00
CA THR A 710 -45.26 48.93 10.31
C THR A 710 -45.93 48.46 9.04
N ILE A 711 -46.38 47.21 9.02
CA ILE A 711 -46.76 46.49 7.82
C ILE A 711 -48.24 46.10 7.94
N GLU A 712 -49.07 46.47 6.96
CA GLU A 712 -50.47 46.03 6.89
C GLU A 712 -50.56 44.52 6.57
N PRO A 713 -51.67 43.85 6.92
CA PRO A 713 -51.91 42.47 6.51
C PRO A 713 -51.67 42.26 5.00
N CYS A 714 -50.94 41.20 4.67
CA CYS A 714 -50.56 40.81 3.31
C CYS A 714 -49.65 41.80 2.54
N GLN A 715 -49.20 42.91 3.15
CA GLN A 715 -48.25 43.85 2.55
C GLN A 715 -46.80 43.48 2.87
N VAL A 716 -45.87 44.03 2.10
CA VAL A 716 -44.42 43.79 2.20
C VAL A 716 -43.72 45.09 2.61
N ALA A 717 -42.75 45.01 3.51
CA ALA A 717 -41.77 46.06 3.75
C ALA A 717 -40.38 45.62 3.32
N ASN A 718 -39.61 46.54 2.76
CA ASN A 718 -38.24 46.28 2.29
C ASN A 718 -37.24 46.83 3.30
N PHE A 719 -36.25 46.01 3.62
CA PHE A 719 -35.12 46.29 4.47
C PHE A 719 -33.85 46.10 3.66
N THR A 720 -32.87 46.97 3.85
CA THR A 720 -31.52 46.80 3.31
C THR A 720 -30.57 46.58 4.46
N ILE A 721 -29.88 45.44 4.44
CA ILE A 721 -28.81 45.09 5.35
C ILE A 721 -27.51 45.39 4.63
N THR A 722 -26.70 46.26 5.22
CA THR A 722 -25.33 46.50 4.76
C THR A 722 -24.37 46.11 5.86
N TRP A 723 -23.33 45.37 5.50
CA TRP A 723 -22.28 44.96 6.41
C TRP A 723 -20.94 45.04 5.69
N MET A 724 -19.92 45.58 6.35
CA MET A 724 -18.58 45.64 5.78
C MET A 724 -17.83 44.39 6.22
N ALA A 725 -17.43 43.53 5.27
CA ALA A 725 -16.64 42.36 5.61
C ALA A 725 -15.27 42.80 6.19
N PRO A 726 -14.90 42.40 7.41
CA PRO A 726 -13.59 42.75 7.97
C PRO A 726 -12.43 42.29 7.08
N LEU A 727 -11.32 43.02 7.08
CA LEU A 727 -10.13 42.63 6.31
C LEU A 727 -9.54 41.27 6.74
N ASP A 728 -9.81 40.85 7.97
CA ASP A 728 -9.40 39.59 8.56
C ASP A 728 -10.56 38.58 8.69
N ALA A 729 -11.66 38.80 7.97
CA ALA A 729 -12.80 37.89 7.92
C ALA A 729 -12.34 36.46 7.55
N PRO A 730 -12.69 35.42 8.32
CA PRO A 730 -12.43 34.03 7.95
C PRO A 730 -12.97 33.71 6.55
N ILE A 731 -12.22 32.94 5.76
CA ILE A 731 -12.63 32.51 4.42
C ILE A 731 -13.66 31.39 4.56
N GLY A 732 -14.75 31.46 3.82
CA GLY A 732 -15.79 30.44 3.84
C GLY A 732 -17.20 30.99 3.67
N PRO A 733 -18.22 30.14 3.83
CA PRO A 733 -19.62 30.55 3.73
C PRO A 733 -20.07 31.32 4.98
N TYR A 734 -20.74 32.46 4.77
CA TYR A 734 -21.32 33.27 5.84
C TYR A 734 -22.83 33.10 5.85
N LYS A 735 -23.35 32.92 7.06
CA LYS A 735 -24.79 32.74 7.30
C LYS A 735 -25.36 33.98 7.94
N ILE A 736 -26.58 34.34 7.57
CA ILE A 736 -27.36 35.36 8.28
C ILE A 736 -28.48 34.67 9.03
N SER A 737 -28.72 35.08 10.27
CA SER A 737 -29.99 34.87 10.95
C SER A 737 -30.78 36.17 10.89
N LEU A 738 -32.02 36.08 10.45
CA LEU A 738 -32.96 37.18 10.36
C LEU A 738 -34.12 36.88 11.28
N ASN A 739 -34.43 37.78 12.20
CA ASN A 739 -35.55 37.57 13.11
C ASN A 739 -36.42 38.84 13.16
N CYS A 740 -37.72 38.65 13.12
CA CYS A 740 -38.70 39.72 13.32
C CYS A 740 -39.01 39.89 14.80
N TYR A 741 -38.63 41.01 15.41
CA TYR A 741 -38.84 41.27 16.84
C TYR A 741 -40.04 42.18 17.11
N LYS A 742 -40.66 41.97 18.28
CA LYS A 742 -41.82 42.73 18.76
C LYS A 742 -41.46 44.10 19.32
N ASP A 743 -40.19 44.32 19.62
CA ASP A 743 -39.69 45.50 20.31
C ASP A 743 -38.28 45.89 19.86
N SER A 744 -37.90 47.15 20.08
CA SER A 744 -36.59 47.70 19.68
C SER A 744 -35.41 47.21 20.54
N ALA A 745 -35.67 46.54 21.66
CA ALA A 745 -34.65 45.93 22.51
C ALA A 745 -34.41 44.44 22.17
N PHE A 746 -35.08 43.93 21.12
CA PHE A 746 -34.93 42.57 20.60
C PHE A 746 -35.17 41.48 21.65
N THR A 747 -36.18 41.66 22.51
CA THR A 747 -36.44 40.75 23.65
C THR A 747 -37.41 39.63 23.32
N GLU A 748 -38.40 39.89 22.46
CA GLU A 748 -39.40 38.90 22.06
C GLU A 748 -39.51 38.83 20.53
N LYS A 749 -39.52 37.61 19.98
CA LYS A 749 -39.59 37.35 18.53
C LYS A 749 -41.02 37.02 18.08
N TYR A 750 -41.37 37.44 16.88
CA TYR A 750 -42.45 36.86 16.09
C TYR A 750 -41.98 35.55 15.43
N SER A 751 -42.91 34.67 15.03
CA SER A 751 -42.52 33.53 14.20
C SER A 751 -42.26 33.98 12.77
N ASP A 752 -41.10 33.65 12.23
CA ASP A 752 -40.74 33.95 10.85
C ASP A 752 -40.15 32.72 10.16
N ASN A 753 -39.82 32.87 8.88
CA ASN A 753 -39.42 31.78 8.02
C ASN A 753 -37.92 31.48 7.93
N ILE A 754 -37.07 32.22 8.65
CA ILE A 754 -35.62 32.12 8.47
C ILE A 754 -34.95 31.88 9.83
N ASP A 755 -34.53 30.63 10.07
CA ASP A 755 -33.59 30.35 11.17
C ASP A 755 -32.19 30.88 10.80
N TYR A 756 -31.68 30.42 9.64
CA TYR A 756 -30.42 30.83 9.03
C TYR A 756 -30.54 30.73 7.50
N ALA A 757 -29.88 31.63 6.77
CA ALA A 757 -29.68 31.52 5.33
C ALA A 757 -28.20 31.70 4.99
N ASP A 758 -27.68 30.85 4.11
CA ASP A 758 -26.39 31.10 3.46
C ASP A 758 -26.57 32.29 2.53
N VAL A 759 -25.88 33.40 2.80
CA VAL A 759 -26.09 34.64 2.04
C VAL A 759 -25.00 34.87 1.03
N PHE A 760 -23.76 34.65 1.44
CA PHE A 760 -22.61 34.86 0.58
C PHE A 760 -21.37 34.13 1.09
N TYR A 761 -20.42 33.92 0.20
CA TYR A 761 -19.13 33.33 0.50
C TYR A 761 -18.06 34.42 0.53
N VAL A 762 -17.29 34.52 1.61
CA VAL A 762 -16.11 35.39 1.65
C VAL A 762 -14.92 34.57 1.17
N TYR A 763 -14.32 35.01 0.07
CA TYR A 763 -13.24 34.28 -0.58
C TYR A 763 -11.95 35.08 -0.59
N LYS A 764 -10.85 34.34 -0.60
CA LYS A 764 -9.52 34.87 -0.89
C LYS A 764 -8.66 33.74 -1.41
N LEU A 765 -8.18 33.88 -2.64
CA LEU A 765 -7.22 32.95 -3.21
C LEU A 765 -5.97 32.97 -2.31
N LYS A 766 -5.53 31.77 -1.93
CA LYS A 766 -4.30 31.60 -1.15
C LYS A 766 -3.48 30.50 -1.77
N ILE A 767 -2.19 30.78 -1.96
CA ILE A 767 -1.21 29.76 -2.36
C ILE A 767 -0.85 28.98 -1.09
N LEU A 768 -1.09 27.67 -1.09
CA LEU A 768 -0.74 26.77 0.02
C LEU A 768 0.69 26.26 -0.12
N MET A 769 1.08 25.92 -1.34
CA MET A 769 2.42 25.53 -1.70
C MET A 769 2.66 25.81 -3.19
N PRO A 770 3.89 26.19 -3.58
CA PRO A 770 5.03 26.43 -2.70
C PRO A 770 4.91 27.74 -1.89
N THR A 771 5.70 27.88 -0.83
CA THR A 771 5.73 29.07 0.05
C THR A 771 7.15 29.60 0.22
N ILE A 772 7.32 30.79 0.79
CA ILE A 772 8.65 31.32 1.10
C ILE A 772 9.50 30.40 2.00
N THR A 773 8.87 29.65 2.91
CA THR A 773 9.56 28.71 3.82
C THR A 773 9.88 27.37 3.15
N THR A 774 9.17 27.03 2.07
CA THR A 774 9.31 25.80 1.30
C THR A 774 9.16 26.10 -0.20
N PRO A 775 10.15 26.80 -0.80
CA PRO A 775 10.04 27.20 -2.20
C PRO A 775 10.16 26.00 -3.14
N ALA A 776 9.35 25.97 -4.21
CA ALA A 776 9.48 24.95 -5.24
C ALA A 776 10.73 25.22 -6.07
N ILE A 777 11.47 24.16 -6.41
CA ILE A 777 12.71 24.26 -7.16
C ILE A 777 12.45 23.81 -8.59
N THR A 778 12.44 24.76 -9.52
CA THR A 778 12.16 24.48 -10.94
C THR A 778 13.42 24.03 -11.70
N ARG A 779 14.63 24.22 -11.16
CA ARG A 779 15.91 23.99 -11.89
C ARG A 779 16.03 24.89 -13.14
N ASP A 780 17.18 24.81 -13.84
CA ASP A 780 17.62 25.56 -15.05
C ASP A 780 16.75 26.73 -15.53
N ILE A 781 17.32 27.95 -15.57
CA ILE A 781 16.65 29.17 -16.05
C ILE A 781 16.15 29.09 -17.50
N ASN A 782 16.77 28.26 -18.35
CA ASN A 782 16.42 28.10 -19.77
C ASN A 782 15.54 26.88 -20.05
N ASN A 783 15.47 25.92 -19.13
CA ASN A 783 14.67 24.72 -19.26
C ASN A 783 14.10 24.26 -17.89
N PRO A 784 13.19 25.04 -17.31
CA PRO A 784 12.68 24.77 -15.98
C PRO A 784 11.80 23.52 -15.95
N SER A 785 12.06 22.66 -14.97
CA SER A 785 11.24 21.51 -14.60
C SER A 785 9.85 21.95 -14.09
N PRO A 786 8.80 21.18 -14.42
CA PRO A 786 7.46 21.41 -13.90
C PRO A 786 7.40 21.39 -12.37
N ILE A 787 6.51 22.19 -11.81
CA ILE A 787 6.23 22.26 -10.37
C ILE A 787 4.73 22.10 -10.12
N LEU A 788 4.39 21.63 -8.92
CA LEU A 788 3.01 21.67 -8.45
C LEU A 788 2.78 22.94 -7.64
N ILE A 789 1.66 23.59 -7.89
CA ILE A 789 1.18 24.73 -7.12
C ILE A 789 -0.20 24.37 -6.60
N SER A 790 -0.36 24.24 -5.29
CA SER A 790 -1.67 24.04 -4.68
C SER A 790 -2.17 25.36 -4.11
N VAL A 791 -3.41 25.68 -4.45
CA VAL A 791 -4.11 26.88 -3.99
C VAL A 791 -5.41 26.50 -3.31
N THR A 792 -5.85 27.33 -2.37
CA THR A 792 -7.22 27.28 -1.85
C THR A 792 -8.02 28.46 -2.37
N TRP A 793 -9.23 28.18 -2.82
CA TRP A 793 -10.19 29.18 -3.28
C TRP A 793 -11.62 28.75 -2.96
N ILE A 794 -12.62 29.29 -3.67
CA ILE A 794 -14.02 28.90 -3.54
C ILE A 794 -14.15 27.43 -3.98
N PRO A 795 -14.75 26.54 -3.17
CA PRO A 795 -14.99 25.14 -3.56
C PRO A 795 -15.85 25.02 -4.81
N LYS A 796 -15.57 24.01 -5.66
CA LYS A 796 -16.34 23.77 -6.90
C LYS A 796 -17.85 23.70 -6.61
N ALA A 797 -18.24 23.02 -5.54
CA ALA A 797 -19.64 22.89 -5.11
C ALA A 797 -20.32 24.23 -4.78
N TRP A 798 -19.57 25.31 -4.57
CA TRP A 798 -20.07 26.66 -4.31
C TRP A 798 -19.95 27.61 -5.51
N LEU A 799 -19.19 27.24 -6.54
CA LEU A 799 -19.07 27.97 -7.80
C LEU A 799 -20.19 27.56 -8.76
N ASP A 800 -20.33 26.26 -8.95
CA ASP A 800 -21.33 25.66 -9.83
C ASP A 800 -21.71 24.27 -9.30
N PRO A 801 -22.72 24.19 -8.41
CA PRO A 801 -23.15 22.93 -7.82
C PRO A 801 -23.79 21.96 -8.83
N PHE A 802 -24.09 22.42 -10.05
CA PHE A 802 -24.92 21.68 -11.01
C PHE A 802 -24.26 21.46 -12.37
N SER A 803 -23.06 21.98 -12.63
CA SER A 803 -22.30 21.72 -13.86
C SER A 803 -20.84 21.33 -13.61
N ASP A 804 -20.21 20.77 -14.65
CA ASP A 804 -18.83 20.29 -14.62
C ASP A 804 -17.77 21.33 -14.97
N GLU A 805 -18.18 22.58 -15.22
CA GLU A 805 -17.25 23.66 -15.53
C GLU A 805 -16.20 23.86 -14.42
N GLN A 806 -14.94 23.94 -14.83
CA GLN A 806 -13.81 24.12 -13.92
C GLN A 806 -13.35 25.58 -13.91
N PRO A 807 -12.93 26.12 -12.76
CA PRO A 807 -12.25 27.40 -12.73
C PRO A 807 -10.96 27.34 -13.55
N THR A 808 -10.70 28.43 -14.26
CA THR A 808 -9.53 28.59 -15.10
C THR A 808 -8.42 29.26 -14.30
N PHE A 809 -7.20 28.73 -14.40
CA PHE A 809 -6.04 29.26 -13.67
C PHE A 809 -5.00 29.78 -14.64
N SER A 810 -4.49 30.98 -14.36
CA SER A 810 -3.28 31.51 -14.97
C SER A 810 -2.22 31.71 -13.90
N VAL A 811 -0.99 31.32 -14.19
CA VAL A 811 0.12 31.46 -13.26
C VAL A 811 1.19 32.33 -13.92
N LYS A 812 1.74 33.28 -13.17
CA LYS A 812 2.95 34.02 -13.54
C LYS A 812 4.04 33.74 -12.53
N ILE A 813 5.25 33.49 -13.02
CA ILE A 813 6.44 33.34 -12.19
C ILE A 813 7.42 34.43 -12.61
N GLY A 814 7.83 35.28 -11.68
CA GLY A 814 8.69 36.43 -12.01
C GLY A 814 8.06 37.39 -13.03
N ASN A 815 6.73 37.58 -12.96
CA ASN A 815 5.92 38.34 -13.92
C ASN A 815 5.82 37.75 -15.34
N LYS A 816 6.43 36.60 -15.63
CA LYS A 816 6.31 35.89 -16.92
C LYS A 816 5.20 34.83 -16.83
N PRO A 817 4.35 34.64 -17.86
CA PRO A 817 3.27 33.66 -17.84
C PRO A 817 3.81 32.23 -17.92
N ALA A 818 3.23 31.33 -17.12
CA ALA A 818 3.51 29.89 -17.09
C ALA A 818 2.39 29.11 -17.77
N THR A 819 2.69 27.92 -18.27
CA THR A 819 1.65 27.00 -18.77
C THR A 819 1.09 26.20 -17.60
N VAL A 820 -0.24 26.06 -17.52
CA VAL A 820 -0.94 25.51 -16.36
C VAL A 820 -1.94 24.45 -16.80
N GLN A 821 -2.02 23.37 -16.03
CA GLN A 821 -3.06 22.35 -16.15
C GLN A 821 -3.60 22.00 -14.75
N LEU A 822 -4.91 21.82 -14.62
CA LEU A 822 -5.50 21.34 -13.37
C LEU A 822 -5.18 19.84 -13.22
N PHE A 823 -4.53 19.47 -12.11
CA PHE A 823 -3.99 18.12 -11.91
C PHE A 823 -4.90 17.22 -11.08
N ASP A 824 -5.60 17.78 -10.08
CA ASP A 824 -6.35 17.01 -9.09
C ASP A 824 -7.80 17.49 -8.99
N ILE A 825 -8.73 16.68 -9.51
CA ILE A 825 -10.15 17.02 -9.65
C ILE A 825 -10.96 16.66 -8.39
N PRO A 826 -10.77 15.49 -7.72
CA PRO A 826 -11.55 15.13 -6.53
C PRO A 826 -11.49 16.14 -5.36
N PHE A 827 -10.32 16.76 -5.11
CA PHE A 827 -10.17 17.73 -4.01
C PHE A 827 -10.70 19.14 -4.33
N SER A 828 -11.02 19.43 -5.61
CA SER A 828 -11.62 20.71 -6.02
C SER A 828 -12.99 20.96 -5.38
N HIS A 829 -13.73 19.91 -5.05
CA HIS A 829 -14.99 19.98 -4.31
C HIS A 829 -14.82 20.50 -2.88
N LEU A 830 -13.60 20.46 -2.34
CA LEU A 830 -13.23 21.00 -1.03
C LEU A 830 -12.55 22.38 -1.12
N GLY A 831 -12.44 22.97 -2.32
CA GLY A 831 -11.80 24.26 -2.55
C GLY A 831 -10.28 24.23 -2.58
N ILE A 832 -9.69 23.03 -2.72
CA ILE A 832 -8.24 22.85 -2.92
C ILE A 832 -8.02 22.51 -4.40
N TYR A 833 -7.23 23.33 -5.09
CA TYR A 833 -6.90 23.15 -6.49
C TYR A 833 -5.40 22.94 -6.63
N THR A 834 -4.99 21.78 -7.14
CA THR A 834 -3.58 21.49 -7.45
C THR A 834 -3.33 21.68 -8.93
N LEU A 835 -2.42 22.58 -9.23
CA LEU A 835 -2.03 22.97 -10.58
C LEU A 835 -0.69 22.32 -10.93
N TRP A 836 -0.65 21.62 -12.06
CA TRP A 836 0.60 21.30 -12.72
C TRP A 836 1.04 22.51 -13.53
N VAL A 837 2.20 23.07 -13.19
CA VAL A 837 2.69 24.32 -13.77
C VAL A 837 4.02 24.06 -14.44
N ALA A 838 4.10 24.30 -15.75
CA ALA A 838 5.36 24.39 -16.47
C ALA A 838 5.88 25.84 -16.40
N PRO A 839 6.95 26.11 -15.63
CA PRO A 839 7.45 27.45 -15.43
C PRO A 839 8.00 28.07 -16.72
N PRO A 840 7.94 29.41 -16.88
CA PRO A 840 8.61 30.09 -17.99
C PRO A 840 10.12 30.16 -17.76
N THR A 841 10.87 30.42 -18.83
CA THR A 841 12.30 30.75 -18.72
C THR A 841 12.52 32.08 -18.00
N GLN A 842 13.62 32.20 -17.26
CA GLN A 842 13.99 33.41 -16.50
C GLN A 842 15.34 33.97 -16.93
N ASP A 843 15.54 35.27 -16.72
CA ASP A 843 16.76 35.95 -17.16
C ASP A 843 17.92 35.76 -16.18
N ASN A 844 17.62 35.41 -14.92
CA ASN A 844 18.59 35.22 -13.84
C ASN A 844 18.15 34.08 -12.92
N GLU A 845 19.10 33.50 -12.18
CA GLU A 845 18.79 32.63 -11.04
C GLU A 845 18.26 33.43 -9.85
N GLY A 846 17.54 32.74 -8.96
CA GLY A 846 17.07 33.33 -7.72
C GLY A 846 15.67 32.88 -7.33
N LEU A 847 15.14 33.54 -6.32
CA LEU A 847 13.77 33.35 -5.86
C LEU A 847 12.86 34.34 -6.59
N PHE A 848 11.79 33.81 -7.16
CA PHE A 848 10.81 34.55 -7.91
C PHE A 848 9.45 34.47 -7.22
N ASN A 849 8.69 35.56 -7.34
CA ASN A 849 7.31 35.59 -6.88
C ASN A 849 6.46 34.74 -7.81
N VAL A 850 5.55 33.99 -7.23
CA VAL A 850 4.47 33.31 -7.96
C VAL A 850 3.24 34.17 -7.81
N SER A 851 2.58 34.48 -8.92
CA SER A 851 1.24 35.05 -8.93
C SER A 851 0.31 34.03 -9.56
N VAL A 852 -0.72 33.61 -8.84
CA VAL A 852 -1.81 32.80 -9.39
C VAL A 852 -3.02 33.70 -9.53
N THR A 853 -3.62 33.71 -10.71
CA THR A 853 -4.94 34.30 -10.95
C THR A 853 -5.90 33.18 -11.30
N VAL A 854 -7.05 33.17 -10.64
CA VAL A 854 -8.15 32.27 -10.92
C VAL A 854 -9.33 33.06 -11.47
N SER A 855 -9.98 32.51 -12.48
CA SER A 855 -11.18 33.08 -13.09
C SER A 855 -12.28 32.04 -13.28
N PHE A 856 -13.50 32.41 -12.94
CA PHE A 856 -14.72 31.61 -13.16
C PHE A 856 -15.88 32.57 -13.43
N ASP A 857 -16.48 32.49 -14.62
CA ASP A 857 -17.45 33.48 -15.11
C ASP A 857 -16.95 34.95 -14.95
N GLN A 858 -17.65 35.81 -14.19
CA GLN A 858 -17.23 37.20 -13.90
C GLN A 858 -16.31 37.33 -12.67
N LEU A 859 -16.01 36.23 -11.97
CA LEU A 859 -15.13 36.24 -10.80
C LEU A 859 -13.68 36.19 -11.23
N GLU A 860 -12.88 37.11 -10.70
CA GLU A 860 -11.42 37.07 -10.80
C GLU A 860 -10.80 37.28 -9.41
N ASP A 861 -9.87 36.40 -9.05
CA ASP A 861 -9.05 36.56 -7.87
C ASP A 861 -7.59 36.26 -8.14
N SER A 862 -6.71 36.92 -7.39
CA SER A 862 -5.29 36.69 -7.52
C SER A 862 -4.58 36.67 -6.16
N ALA A 863 -3.55 35.84 -6.09
CA ALA A 863 -2.70 35.71 -4.93
C ALA A 863 -1.25 35.73 -5.41
N MET A 864 -0.41 36.41 -4.64
CA MET A 864 1.03 36.39 -4.86
C MET A 864 1.72 35.82 -3.63
N GLU A 865 2.59 34.86 -3.85
CA GLU A 865 3.52 34.36 -2.83
C GLU A 865 4.92 34.80 -3.21
N HIS A 866 5.54 35.56 -2.31
CA HIS A 866 6.86 36.12 -2.53
C HIS A 866 7.92 35.04 -2.43
N TYR A 867 8.86 35.03 -3.37
CA TYR A 867 10.02 34.13 -3.33
C TYR A 867 9.65 32.62 -3.26
N ALA A 868 8.47 32.24 -3.76
CA ALA A 868 7.93 30.89 -3.64
C ALA A 868 8.54 29.90 -4.63
N VAL A 869 9.17 30.39 -5.70
CA VAL A 869 9.77 29.53 -6.73
C VAL A 869 11.23 29.90 -6.90
N LYS A 870 12.10 28.91 -6.75
CA LYS A 870 13.54 29.06 -6.90
C LYS A 870 13.99 28.51 -8.25
N TYR A 871 14.50 29.40 -9.09
CA TYR A 871 15.28 29.02 -10.26
C TYR A 871 16.74 28.93 -9.86
N VAL A 872 17.34 27.79 -10.14
CA VAL A 872 18.77 27.55 -9.94
C VAL A 872 19.29 26.75 -11.11
N THR A 873 20.42 27.16 -11.68
CA THR A 873 21.03 26.45 -12.81
C THR A 873 21.77 25.19 -12.33
N ALA A 874 22.06 25.09 -11.03
CA ALA A 874 22.54 23.89 -10.36
C ALA A 874 21.91 23.74 -8.97
N LEU A 875 21.67 22.49 -8.53
CA LEU A 875 21.21 22.17 -7.17
C LEU A 875 22.08 22.89 -6.12
N PRO A 876 21.56 23.21 -4.91
CA PRO A 876 22.42 23.74 -3.85
C PRO A 876 23.62 22.81 -3.72
N THR A 877 24.81 23.36 -3.86
CA THR A 877 26.05 22.58 -3.83
C THR A 877 26.26 21.93 -2.46
N GLU A 878 25.54 22.34 -1.41
CA GLU A 878 25.75 21.88 -0.04
C GLU A 878 25.79 20.34 0.15
N PRO A 879 24.85 19.50 -0.34
CA PRO A 879 24.97 18.05 -0.17
C PRO A 879 26.06 17.43 -1.04
N ILE A 880 26.26 17.95 -2.26
CA ILE A 880 27.31 17.50 -3.18
C ILE A 880 28.69 17.86 -2.60
N GLU A 881 28.89 19.11 -2.17
CA GLU A 881 30.08 19.61 -1.49
C GLU A 881 30.37 18.84 -0.20
N LYS A 882 29.35 18.55 0.61
CA LYS A 882 29.51 17.70 1.81
C LYS A 882 29.97 16.30 1.42
N GLY A 883 29.37 15.71 0.38
CA GLY A 883 29.77 14.41 -0.16
C GLY A 883 31.21 14.41 -0.70
N LEU A 884 31.58 15.40 -1.49
CA LEU A 884 32.93 15.57 -2.03
C LEU A 884 33.94 15.84 -0.92
N ALA A 885 33.62 16.68 0.06
CA ALA A 885 34.46 16.93 1.23
C ALA A 885 34.69 15.63 2.02
N TRP A 886 33.63 14.85 2.26
CA TRP A 886 33.76 13.53 2.88
C TRP A 886 34.65 12.61 2.05
N LEU A 887 34.41 12.49 0.73
CA LEU A 887 35.25 11.67 -0.15
C LEU A 887 36.73 12.06 -0.07
N ARG A 888 37.06 13.36 -0.02
CA ARG A 888 38.44 13.82 0.18
C ARG A 888 39.06 13.26 1.46
N THR A 889 38.30 13.23 2.57
CA THR A 889 38.80 12.67 3.85
C THR A 889 39.00 11.16 3.82
N GLN A 890 38.33 10.45 2.91
CA GLN A 890 38.41 9.00 2.80
C GLN A 890 39.46 8.51 1.78
N GLN A 891 40.06 9.42 1.00
CA GLN A 891 41.04 9.06 -0.02
C GLN A 891 42.33 8.54 0.64
N LYS A 892 42.81 7.38 0.20
CA LYS A 892 44.05 6.80 0.69
C LYS A 892 45.29 7.53 0.15
N PRO A 893 46.48 7.34 0.77
CA PRO A 893 47.72 7.96 0.29
C PRO A 893 48.09 7.63 -1.16
N ASP A 894 47.69 6.45 -1.65
CA ASP A 894 47.90 5.99 -3.03
C ASP A 894 46.92 6.62 -4.05
N GLY A 895 46.01 7.49 -3.60
CA GLY A 895 45.00 8.16 -4.43
C GLY A 895 43.69 7.39 -4.60
N SER A 896 43.62 6.14 -4.12
CA SER A 896 42.45 5.30 -4.27
C SER A 896 41.39 5.54 -3.19
N TRP A 897 40.16 5.13 -3.48
CA TRP A 897 39.17 4.81 -2.46
C TRP A 897 39.09 3.30 -2.30
N GLN A 898 39.21 2.84 -1.05
CA GLN A 898 39.19 1.41 -0.69
C GLN A 898 40.23 0.53 -1.44
N SER A 899 41.24 1.11 -2.09
CA SER A 899 42.18 0.37 -2.97
C SER A 899 41.48 -0.43 -4.08
N ASN A 900 40.28 0.00 -4.47
CA ASN A 900 39.43 -0.60 -5.50
C ASN A 900 39.33 0.35 -6.71
N LEU A 901 39.53 -0.17 -7.93
CA LEU A 901 39.59 0.68 -9.12
C LEU A 901 38.20 1.21 -9.49
N GLY A 902 37.18 0.36 -9.49
CA GLY A 902 35.80 0.79 -9.82
C GLY A 902 35.26 1.86 -8.86
N VAL A 903 35.46 1.69 -7.55
CA VAL A 903 35.07 2.69 -6.53
C VAL A 903 35.84 3.99 -6.74
N THR A 904 37.15 3.91 -7.02
CA THR A 904 37.97 5.09 -7.29
C THR A 904 37.49 5.83 -8.53
N SER A 905 37.14 5.11 -9.60
CA SER A 905 36.60 5.68 -10.83
C SER A 905 35.27 6.42 -10.62
N LEU A 906 34.34 5.84 -9.86
CA LEU A 906 33.07 6.50 -9.53
C LEU A 906 33.27 7.73 -8.64
N ALA A 907 34.14 7.63 -7.63
CA ALA A 907 34.44 8.73 -6.73
C ALA A 907 35.07 9.91 -7.49
N VAL A 908 36.09 9.68 -8.31
CA VAL A 908 36.73 10.75 -9.10
C VAL A 908 35.80 11.31 -10.17
N LEU A 909 34.94 10.49 -10.78
CA LEU A 909 33.92 10.94 -11.72
C LEU A 909 32.93 11.92 -11.05
N ALA A 910 32.60 11.73 -9.77
CA ALA A 910 31.78 12.68 -9.03
C ALA A 910 32.47 14.06 -8.87
N PHE A 911 33.79 14.10 -8.63
CA PHE A 911 34.55 15.36 -8.60
C PHE A 911 34.59 16.03 -9.98
N LEU A 912 34.85 15.25 -11.04
CA LEU A 912 34.92 15.75 -12.42
C LEU A 912 33.57 16.33 -12.87
N ASN A 913 32.47 15.63 -12.58
CA ASN A 913 31.11 16.12 -12.88
C ASN A 913 30.72 17.35 -12.03
N ALA A 914 31.34 17.52 -10.86
CA ALA A 914 31.18 18.73 -10.04
C ALA A 914 32.09 19.90 -10.46
N GLY A 915 32.87 19.74 -11.54
CA GLY A 915 33.69 20.79 -12.13
C GLY A 915 35.12 20.89 -11.59
N TYR A 916 35.57 19.96 -10.75
CA TYR A 916 36.99 19.84 -10.42
C TYR A 916 37.74 19.19 -11.59
N ASP A 917 39.01 19.55 -11.77
CA ASP A 917 39.87 19.00 -12.81
C ASP A 917 41.15 18.40 -12.20
N GLU A 918 42.08 17.97 -13.05
CA GLU A 918 43.35 17.35 -12.62
C GLU A 918 44.32 18.33 -11.93
N THR A 919 44.01 19.62 -11.85
CA THR A 919 44.78 20.56 -10.99
C THR A 919 44.45 20.35 -9.51
N ASP A 920 43.31 19.73 -9.21
CA ASP A 920 42.95 19.33 -7.87
C ASP A 920 43.75 18.09 -7.42
N ALA A 921 44.40 18.18 -6.26
CA ALA A 921 45.26 17.11 -5.76
C ALA A 921 44.51 15.78 -5.51
N THR A 922 43.23 15.82 -5.14
CA THR A 922 42.42 14.61 -4.95
C THR A 922 42.13 13.96 -6.31
N VAL A 923 41.75 14.75 -7.30
CA VAL A 923 41.48 14.27 -8.67
C VAL A 923 42.76 13.71 -9.31
N SER A 924 43.85 14.46 -9.29
CA SER A 924 45.13 14.06 -9.88
C SER A 924 45.63 12.73 -9.33
N LYS A 925 45.58 12.53 -8.01
CA LYS A 925 46.00 11.26 -7.38
C LYS A 925 45.11 10.09 -7.79
N ALA A 926 43.80 10.30 -7.88
CA ALA A 926 42.87 9.26 -8.29
C ALA A 926 43.06 8.87 -9.77
N ILE A 927 43.26 9.85 -10.66
CA ILE A 927 43.58 9.59 -12.07
C ILE A 927 44.91 8.84 -12.20
N ASN A 928 45.95 9.23 -11.47
CA ASN A 928 47.22 8.49 -11.45
C ASN A 928 47.06 7.04 -10.97
N TYR A 929 46.20 6.80 -9.97
CA TYR A 929 45.87 5.45 -9.53
C TYR A 929 45.19 4.65 -10.65
N ILE A 930 44.23 5.22 -11.38
CA ILE A 930 43.59 4.57 -12.54
C ILE A 930 44.62 4.25 -13.63
N LEU A 931 45.46 5.21 -14.01
CA LEU A 931 46.48 5.05 -15.05
C LEU A 931 47.52 3.97 -14.69
N SER A 932 47.84 3.83 -13.40
CA SER A 932 48.77 2.78 -12.93
C SER A 932 48.26 1.34 -13.12
N ASN A 933 46.97 1.18 -13.44
CA ASN A 933 46.33 -0.11 -13.66
C ASN A 933 46.08 -0.44 -15.14
N VAL A 934 46.54 0.40 -16.08
CA VAL A 934 46.49 0.12 -17.53
C VAL A 934 47.36 -1.10 -17.85
N LYS A 935 46.80 -2.03 -18.62
CA LYS A 935 47.48 -3.26 -19.06
C LYS A 935 48.00 -3.11 -20.49
N SER A 936 48.90 -4.01 -20.88
CA SER A 936 49.49 -4.05 -22.22
C SER A 936 48.49 -4.35 -23.33
N ASP A 937 47.34 -4.97 -23.01
CA ASP A 937 46.27 -5.29 -23.96
C ASP A 937 45.25 -4.15 -24.11
N GLY A 938 45.43 -3.04 -23.38
CA GLY A 938 44.53 -1.89 -23.39
C GLY A 938 43.47 -1.88 -22.29
N SER A 939 43.26 -2.99 -21.58
CA SER A 939 42.32 -3.04 -20.45
C SER A 939 42.83 -2.25 -19.23
N ILE A 940 41.94 -1.86 -18.33
CA ILE A 940 42.27 -1.05 -17.15
C ILE A 940 41.58 -1.66 -15.92
N TYR A 941 42.30 -2.50 -15.18
CA TYR A 941 41.70 -3.21 -14.04
C TYR A 941 42.73 -3.66 -13.01
N LYS A 942 42.22 -4.03 -11.83
CA LYS A 942 42.96 -4.68 -10.76
C LYS A 942 42.41 -6.08 -10.44
N SER A 943 41.09 -6.23 -10.41
CA SER A 943 40.42 -7.47 -10.01
C SER A 943 39.27 -7.88 -10.93
N TYR A 944 38.58 -6.94 -11.57
CA TYR A 944 37.40 -7.24 -12.39
C TYR A 944 37.53 -6.63 -13.79
N PRO A 945 38.14 -7.35 -14.76
CA PRO A 945 38.57 -6.81 -16.05
C PRO A 945 37.53 -5.91 -16.75
N THR A 946 36.36 -6.45 -17.05
CA THR A 946 35.33 -5.71 -17.81
C THR A 946 34.74 -4.58 -16.99
N TYR A 947 34.29 -4.88 -15.76
CA TYR A 947 33.66 -3.91 -14.87
C TYR A 947 34.55 -2.69 -14.60
N GLU A 948 35.80 -2.93 -14.23
CA GLU A 948 36.75 -1.87 -13.88
C GLU A 948 37.24 -1.12 -15.13
N THR A 949 37.41 -1.80 -16.26
CA THR A 949 37.76 -1.11 -17.53
C THR A 949 36.64 -0.18 -17.95
N SER A 950 35.38 -0.63 -17.89
CA SER A 950 34.21 0.19 -18.20
C SER A 950 34.14 1.42 -17.29
N LEU A 951 34.29 1.24 -15.98
CA LEU A 951 34.26 2.36 -15.04
C LEU A 951 35.47 3.30 -15.18
N ALA A 952 36.66 2.80 -15.54
CA ALA A 952 37.87 3.60 -15.73
C ALA A 952 37.79 4.55 -16.92
N ILE A 953 37.10 4.14 -17.99
CA ILE A 953 36.93 4.96 -19.20
C ILE A 953 36.18 6.25 -18.88
N LEU A 954 35.10 6.18 -18.08
CA LEU A 954 34.21 7.31 -17.79
C LEU A 954 34.95 8.55 -17.23
N PRO A 955 35.72 8.47 -16.13
CA PRO A 955 36.47 9.61 -15.62
C PRO A 955 37.60 10.03 -16.55
N LEU A 956 38.30 9.11 -17.23
CA LEU A 956 39.36 9.48 -18.19
C LEU A 956 38.80 10.34 -19.33
N VAL A 957 37.63 9.99 -19.86
CA VAL A 957 36.90 10.83 -20.83
C VAL A 957 36.50 12.17 -20.21
N ALA A 958 35.97 12.15 -18.98
CA ALA A 958 35.50 13.37 -18.29
C ALA A 958 36.62 14.38 -17.99
N THR A 959 37.89 13.95 -17.86
CA THR A 959 39.04 14.87 -17.75
C THR A 959 39.23 15.76 -18.98
N ARG A 960 38.78 15.29 -20.16
CA ARG A 960 39.05 15.92 -21.47
C ARG A 960 40.55 16.11 -21.77
N ASN A 961 41.40 15.31 -21.13
CA ASN A 961 42.83 15.38 -21.32
C ASN A 961 43.25 14.52 -22.53
N GLU A 962 43.70 15.18 -23.59
CA GLU A 962 44.12 14.53 -24.85
C GLU A 962 45.26 13.50 -24.64
N ALA A 963 46.04 13.60 -23.55
CA ALA A 963 47.07 12.61 -23.24
C ALA A 963 46.50 11.20 -23.01
N TYR A 964 45.24 11.08 -22.62
CA TYR A 964 44.59 9.79 -22.35
C TYR A 964 43.89 9.20 -23.57
N LYS A 965 43.85 9.92 -24.70
CA LYS A 965 43.14 9.49 -25.92
C LYS A 965 43.51 8.08 -26.37
N THR A 966 44.79 7.77 -26.47
CA THR A 966 45.25 6.43 -26.88
C THR A 966 44.86 5.35 -25.87
N ILE A 967 44.88 5.67 -24.57
CA ILE A 967 44.48 4.75 -23.50
C ILE A 967 42.99 4.45 -23.62
N ILE A 968 42.15 5.48 -23.79
CA ILE A 968 40.70 5.36 -23.96
C ILE A 968 40.36 4.56 -25.21
N GLU A 969 41.02 4.82 -26.35
CA GLU A 969 40.80 4.07 -27.60
C GLU A 969 41.16 2.59 -27.47
N ASN A 970 42.27 2.28 -26.81
CA ASN A 970 42.68 0.89 -26.56
C ASN A 970 41.70 0.17 -25.62
N ALA A 971 41.26 0.84 -24.55
CA ALA A 971 40.28 0.31 -23.61
C ALA A 971 38.90 0.10 -24.26
N LYS A 972 38.44 1.05 -25.10
CA LYS A 972 37.23 0.92 -25.91
C LYS A 972 37.30 -0.29 -26.83
N LYS A 973 38.40 -0.45 -27.58
CA LYS A 973 38.61 -1.60 -28.47
C LYS A 973 38.61 -2.92 -27.72
N TRP A 974 39.26 -2.96 -26.56
CA TRP A 974 39.26 -4.14 -25.70
C TRP A 974 37.84 -4.49 -25.23
N LEU A 975 37.06 -3.47 -24.83
CA LEU A 975 35.69 -3.64 -24.35
C LEU A 975 34.74 -4.17 -25.43
N VAL A 976 34.86 -3.67 -26.68
CA VAL A 976 34.15 -4.22 -27.85
C VAL A 976 34.48 -5.71 -28.02
N ASN A 977 35.75 -6.08 -28.01
CA ASN A 977 36.17 -7.48 -28.18
C ASN A 977 35.75 -8.39 -27.00
N SER A 978 35.48 -7.81 -25.83
CA SER A 978 35.03 -8.56 -24.64
C SER A 978 33.53 -8.87 -24.61
N GLN A 979 32.73 -8.31 -25.54
CA GLN A 979 31.31 -8.63 -25.68
C GLN A 979 31.14 -10.10 -26.05
N TRP A 980 30.14 -10.77 -25.47
CA TRP A 980 29.79 -12.13 -25.87
C TRP A 980 29.17 -12.16 -27.26
N ASP A 981 29.98 -12.42 -28.27
CA ASP A 981 29.56 -12.65 -29.64
C ASP A 981 30.36 -13.81 -30.28
N GLU A 982 30.34 -13.91 -31.61
CA GLU A 982 31.06 -14.95 -32.34
C GLU A 982 32.59 -14.90 -32.16
N SER A 983 33.15 -13.74 -31.77
CA SER A 983 34.59 -13.46 -31.70
C SER A 983 35.05 -13.00 -30.30
N CYS A 984 34.24 -13.24 -29.27
CA CYS A 984 34.52 -12.84 -27.89
C CYS A 984 35.91 -13.31 -27.40
N LEU A 985 36.62 -12.44 -26.68
CA LEU A 985 37.93 -12.75 -26.04
C LEU A 985 37.91 -14.00 -25.14
N TRP A 986 36.74 -14.36 -24.61
CA TRP A 986 36.56 -15.47 -23.66
C TRP A 986 36.09 -16.78 -24.34
N GLY A 987 35.84 -16.76 -25.64
CA GLY A 987 35.29 -17.88 -26.43
C GLY A 987 34.00 -17.48 -27.16
N GLY A 988 33.94 -17.78 -28.46
CA GLY A 988 32.81 -17.39 -29.31
C GLY A 988 31.50 -18.13 -28.97
N VAL A 989 30.38 -17.44 -29.07
CA VAL A 989 29.03 -17.99 -28.88
C VAL A 989 28.13 -17.72 -30.09
N SER A 990 27.19 -18.64 -30.38
CA SER A 990 26.18 -18.41 -31.42
C SER A 990 25.10 -17.42 -30.94
N LYS A 991 24.37 -16.81 -31.88
CA LYS A 991 23.26 -15.88 -31.61
C LYS A 991 22.19 -16.47 -30.68
N ASP A 992 21.97 -17.78 -30.75
CA ASP A 992 20.98 -18.50 -29.94
C ASP A 992 21.41 -18.74 -28.49
N SER A 993 22.70 -18.60 -28.18
CA SER A 993 23.19 -18.66 -26.81
C SER A 993 22.62 -17.50 -26.01
N TRP A 994 22.12 -17.77 -24.80
CA TRP A 994 21.63 -16.71 -23.90
C TRP A 994 22.73 -15.71 -23.50
N HIS A 995 24.01 -16.07 -23.69
CA HIS A 995 25.14 -15.16 -23.45
C HIS A 995 25.23 -14.05 -24.51
N TYR A 996 24.72 -14.29 -25.72
CA TYR A 996 24.98 -13.44 -26.88
C TYR A 996 24.52 -11.98 -26.64
N GLY A 997 25.42 -11.04 -26.88
CA GLY A 997 25.22 -9.60 -26.81
C GLY A 997 25.61 -8.94 -25.48
N GLY A 998 25.79 -9.70 -24.40
CA GLY A 998 26.06 -9.14 -23.07
C GLY A 998 27.55 -9.03 -22.71
N TRP A 999 27.83 -8.38 -21.58
CA TRP A 999 29.16 -8.32 -20.94
C TRP A 999 29.12 -8.92 -19.54
N GLY A 1000 30.20 -9.61 -19.16
CA GLY A 1000 30.38 -10.20 -17.83
C GLY A 1000 31.72 -9.79 -17.21
N TYR A 1001 32.06 -10.32 -16.04
CA TYR A 1001 33.26 -9.90 -15.29
C TYR A 1001 34.61 -10.23 -15.96
N GLY A 1002 34.67 -11.22 -16.86
CA GLY A 1002 35.90 -11.62 -17.54
C GLY A 1002 36.87 -12.44 -16.66
N LEU A 1003 36.37 -13.15 -15.65
CA LEU A 1003 37.15 -13.98 -14.73
C LEU A 1003 36.85 -15.48 -14.90
N SER A 1004 37.87 -16.33 -14.70
CA SER A 1004 37.72 -17.79 -14.72
C SER A 1004 36.66 -18.26 -13.73
N GLY A 1005 35.67 -19.03 -14.21
CA GLY A 1005 34.50 -19.48 -13.42
C GLY A 1005 33.33 -18.49 -13.37
N TRP A 1006 33.48 -17.27 -13.90
CA TRP A 1006 32.45 -16.23 -13.94
C TRP A 1006 32.26 -15.67 -15.37
N TYR A 1007 32.56 -16.50 -16.38
CA TYR A 1007 32.41 -16.22 -17.81
C TYR A 1007 30.94 -16.24 -18.26
N ARG A 1008 30.11 -15.38 -17.67
CA ARG A 1008 28.75 -15.17 -18.14
C ARG A 1008 28.39 -13.70 -18.11
N PRO A 1009 27.60 -13.20 -19.06
CA PRO A 1009 27.15 -11.82 -19.01
C PRO A 1009 26.16 -11.59 -17.87
N ASP A 1010 26.06 -10.34 -17.43
CA ASP A 1010 24.92 -9.83 -16.67
C ASP A 1010 24.60 -8.40 -17.06
N LEU A 1011 23.39 -8.00 -16.75
CA LEU A 1011 22.87 -6.69 -17.12
C LEU A 1011 23.60 -5.57 -16.36
N SER A 1012 24.15 -5.85 -15.18
CA SER A 1012 24.94 -4.87 -14.42
C SER A 1012 26.27 -4.54 -15.10
N ASN A 1013 27.02 -5.52 -15.61
CA ASN A 1013 28.24 -5.25 -16.38
C ASN A 1013 27.91 -4.68 -17.75
N THR A 1014 26.83 -5.17 -18.38
CA THR A 1014 26.36 -4.71 -19.68
C THR A 1014 26.04 -3.21 -19.67
N GLN A 1015 25.34 -2.69 -18.66
CA GLN A 1015 25.06 -1.23 -18.60
C GLN A 1015 26.32 -0.38 -18.53
N PHE A 1016 27.33 -0.79 -17.74
CA PHE A 1016 28.56 0.00 -17.62
C PHE A 1016 29.41 -0.10 -18.87
N ALA A 1017 29.42 -1.27 -19.53
CA ALA A 1017 30.07 -1.42 -20.82
C ALA A 1017 29.45 -0.48 -21.87
N LEU A 1018 28.11 -0.46 -21.97
CA LEU A 1018 27.40 0.42 -22.90
C LEU A 1018 27.64 1.90 -22.60
N LEU A 1019 27.61 2.31 -21.33
CA LEU A 1019 27.93 3.69 -20.91
C LEU A 1019 29.37 4.08 -21.29
N ALA A 1020 30.34 3.19 -21.06
CA ALA A 1020 31.73 3.44 -21.37
C ALA A 1020 31.99 3.54 -22.88
N LEU A 1021 31.36 2.66 -23.68
CA LEU A 1021 31.45 2.68 -25.13
C LEU A 1021 30.84 3.96 -25.73
N ASP A 1022 29.69 4.40 -25.20
CA ASP A 1022 29.07 5.66 -25.59
C ASP A 1022 29.96 6.85 -25.26
N ALA A 1023 30.45 6.93 -24.01
CA ALA A 1023 31.34 8.00 -23.56
C ALA A 1023 32.66 8.05 -24.35
N ALA A 1024 33.22 6.89 -24.71
CA ALA A 1024 34.42 6.80 -25.55
C ALA A 1024 34.15 7.01 -27.05
N GLY A 1025 32.90 7.34 -27.44
CA GLY A 1025 32.52 7.68 -28.79
C GLY A 1025 32.53 6.51 -29.77
N LEU A 1026 32.06 5.32 -29.36
CA LEU A 1026 31.81 4.23 -30.30
C LEU A 1026 30.69 4.66 -31.29
N PRO A 1027 30.91 4.54 -32.62
CA PRO A 1027 29.90 4.90 -33.62
C PRO A 1027 28.57 4.16 -33.40
N LYS A 1028 27.44 4.83 -33.60
CA LYS A 1028 26.10 4.24 -33.35
C LYS A 1028 25.66 3.19 -34.37
N ASP A 1029 26.33 3.14 -35.52
CA ASP A 1029 26.19 2.12 -36.54
C ASP A 1029 27.10 0.89 -36.30
N ASP A 1030 27.91 0.89 -35.24
CA ASP A 1030 28.71 -0.27 -34.85
C ASP A 1030 27.80 -1.44 -34.44
N PRO A 1031 28.06 -2.68 -34.93
CA PRO A 1031 27.21 -3.83 -34.64
C PRO A 1031 27.13 -4.19 -33.15
N THR A 1032 28.09 -3.74 -32.32
CA THR A 1032 28.08 -3.91 -30.86
C THR A 1032 26.76 -3.50 -30.22
N TRP A 1033 26.16 -2.39 -30.70
CA TRP A 1033 24.91 -1.85 -30.17
C TRP A 1033 23.70 -2.75 -30.44
N VAL A 1034 23.57 -3.27 -31.66
CA VAL A 1034 22.45 -4.15 -32.03
C VAL A 1034 22.62 -5.54 -31.42
N LYS A 1035 23.86 -6.05 -31.31
CA LYS A 1035 24.14 -7.30 -30.59
C LYS A 1035 23.71 -7.18 -29.13
N ALA A 1036 23.95 -6.04 -28.47
CA ALA A 1036 23.52 -5.81 -27.09
C ALA A 1036 21.99 -5.87 -26.89
N GLN A 1037 21.20 -5.46 -27.89
CA GLN A 1037 19.74 -5.53 -27.82
C GLN A 1037 19.22 -6.97 -27.69
N VAL A 1038 19.95 -7.96 -28.21
CA VAL A 1038 19.61 -9.39 -28.05
C VAL A 1038 19.63 -9.77 -26.57
N PHE A 1039 20.72 -9.43 -25.86
CA PHE A 1039 20.87 -9.71 -24.44
C PHE A 1039 19.85 -8.95 -23.59
N LEU A 1040 19.64 -7.65 -23.91
CA LEU A 1040 18.67 -6.80 -23.22
C LEU A 1040 17.25 -7.37 -23.33
N HIS A 1041 16.83 -7.77 -24.52
CA HIS A 1041 15.50 -8.37 -24.73
C HIS A 1041 15.33 -9.67 -23.93
N ARG A 1042 16.36 -10.52 -23.86
CA ARG A 1042 16.34 -11.76 -23.07
C ARG A 1042 16.36 -11.52 -21.56
N CYS A 1043 16.80 -10.34 -21.11
CA CYS A 1043 16.72 -9.94 -19.71
C CYS A 1043 15.40 -9.28 -19.34
N GLN A 1044 14.48 -9.06 -20.28
CA GLN A 1044 13.21 -8.39 -20.04
C GLN A 1044 12.06 -9.39 -19.92
N ASN A 1045 11.20 -9.19 -18.93
CA ASN A 1045 10.00 -9.99 -18.70
C ASN A 1045 8.83 -9.51 -19.58
N ILE A 1046 8.88 -9.88 -20.85
CA ILE A 1046 7.85 -9.60 -21.86
C ILE A 1046 7.50 -10.87 -22.66
N ASN A 1047 6.31 -10.92 -23.25
CA ASN A 1047 5.77 -12.11 -23.92
C ASN A 1047 5.74 -12.04 -25.45
N PHE A 1048 6.43 -11.07 -26.05
CA PHE A 1048 6.46 -10.89 -27.50
C PHE A 1048 7.91 -10.93 -28.03
N PRO A 1049 8.14 -11.54 -29.21
CA PRO A 1049 9.45 -11.54 -29.85
C PRO A 1049 9.76 -10.19 -30.51
N ILE A 1050 11.04 -9.96 -30.84
CA ILE A 1050 11.48 -8.84 -31.68
C ILE A 1050 12.34 -9.33 -32.84
N THR A 1051 12.38 -8.56 -33.93
CA THR A 1051 13.29 -8.82 -35.07
C THR A 1051 14.34 -7.72 -35.15
N LEU A 1052 15.61 -8.12 -35.18
CA LEU A 1052 16.77 -7.22 -35.27
C LEU A 1052 17.55 -7.51 -36.56
N ASN A 1053 18.10 -6.47 -37.19
CA ASN A 1053 19.07 -6.64 -38.28
C ASN A 1053 20.49 -6.64 -37.70
N ILE A 1054 21.10 -7.82 -37.62
CA ILE A 1054 22.48 -7.98 -37.12
C ILE A 1054 23.38 -8.21 -38.34
N GLU A 1055 24.14 -7.17 -38.70
CA GLU A 1055 25.13 -7.19 -39.79
C GLU A 1055 24.53 -7.61 -41.15
N GLY A 1056 23.33 -7.13 -41.46
CA GLY A 1056 22.63 -7.40 -42.73
C GLY A 1056 21.74 -8.65 -42.70
N VAL A 1057 21.65 -9.35 -41.56
CA VAL A 1057 20.84 -10.57 -41.39
C VAL A 1057 19.73 -10.32 -40.36
N GLU A 1058 18.48 -10.55 -40.75
CA GLU A 1058 17.35 -10.52 -39.81
C GLU A 1058 17.44 -11.68 -38.82
N TYR A 1059 17.31 -11.37 -37.54
CA TYR A 1059 17.35 -12.32 -36.43
C TYR A 1059 16.18 -12.05 -35.49
N THR A 1060 15.32 -13.05 -35.30
CA THR A 1060 14.21 -12.98 -34.35
C THR A 1060 14.68 -13.42 -32.97
N VAL A 1061 14.63 -12.52 -32.01
CA VAL A 1061 14.93 -12.81 -30.61
C VAL A 1061 13.63 -13.22 -29.91
N GLN A 1062 13.65 -14.39 -29.27
CA GLN A 1062 12.55 -14.87 -28.44
C GLN A 1062 12.71 -14.37 -27.00
N PRO A 1063 11.60 -14.14 -26.27
CA PRO A 1063 11.64 -13.95 -24.82
C PRO A 1063 12.31 -15.12 -24.11
N TYR A 1064 13.01 -14.84 -23.00
CA TYR A 1064 13.74 -15.86 -22.22
C TYR A 1064 13.10 -16.15 -20.86
N ASN A 1065 11.82 -15.78 -20.68
CA ASN A 1065 11.05 -16.10 -19.48
C ASN A 1065 10.29 -17.42 -19.66
N HIS A 1066 10.54 -18.38 -18.76
CA HIS A 1066 10.02 -19.75 -18.82
C HIS A 1066 8.92 -20.06 -17.80
N TYR A 1067 8.65 -19.17 -16.84
CA TYR A 1067 7.76 -19.44 -15.69
C TYR A 1067 6.56 -18.48 -15.62
N GLY A 1068 6.36 -17.61 -16.62
CA GLY A 1068 5.34 -16.55 -16.59
C GLY A 1068 5.78 -15.33 -15.79
N GLY A 1069 4.89 -14.33 -15.66
CA GLY A 1069 5.20 -13.05 -14.97
C GLY A 1069 5.74 -11.96 -15.90
N TYR A 1070 4.97 -11.65 -16.96
CA TYR A 1070 5.31 -10.60 -17.93
C TYR A 1070 4.89 -9.22 -17.45
N ASP A 1071 5.65 -8.67 -16.51
CA ASP A 1071 5.38 -7.37 -15.90
C ASP A 1071 6.07 -6.20 -16.63
N GLY A 1072 6.92 -6.49 -17.62
CA GLY A 1072 7.66 -5.52 -18.41
C GLY A 1072 9.02 -5.10 -17.82
N GLY A 1073 9.35 -5.53 -16.61
CA GLY A 1073 10.61 -5.19 -15.94
C GLY A 1073 11.79 -6.06 -16.39
N PHE A 1074 12.97 -5.85 -15.80
CA PHE A 1074 14.19 -6.61 -16.14
C PHE A 1074 14.76 -7.41 -14.96
N ILE A 1075 15.54 -8.43 -15.31
CA ILE A 1075 16.24 -9.35 -14.39
C ILE A 1075 17.77 -9.24 -14.56
N TYR A 1076 18.52 -9.96 -13.72
CA TYR A 1076 19.98 -9.83 -13.65
C TYR A 1076 20.70 -10.40 -14.88
N TYR A 1077 20.26 -11.57 -15.34
CA TYR A 1077 20.61 -12.15 -16.64
C TYR A 1077 19.51 -13.15 -17.04
N PRO A 1078 19.44 -13.59 -18.30
CA PRO A 1078 18.34 -14.41 -18.80
C PRO A 1078 18.11 -15.65 -17.92
N GLY A 1079 16.89 -15.81 -17.41
CA GLY A 1079 16.51 -16.93 -16.57
C GLY A 1079 16.87 -16.81 -15.08
N THR A 1080 17.54 -15.74 -14.62
CA THR A 1080 17.91 -15.59 -13.20
C THR A 1080 17.76 -14.16 -12.69
N SER A 1081 17.03 -14.04 -11.58
CA SER A 1081 16.86 -12.80 -10.83
C SER A 1081 17.47 -12.88 -9.43
N LEU A 1082 18.06 -11.77 -8.99
CA LEU A 1082 18.45 -11.58 -7.59
C LEU A 1082 17.25 -11.34 -6.65
N ALA A 1083 16.07 -11.09 -7.20
CA ALA A 1083 14.77 -11.04 -6.49
C ALA A 1083 14.12 -12.42 -6.31
N GLY A 1084 14.80 -13.49 -6.73
CA GLY A 1084 14.25 -14.85 -6.74
C GLY A 1084 13.62 -15.20 -8.09
N GLY A 1085 13.80 -16.45 -8.53
CA GLY A 1085 13.28 -16.96 -9.80
C GLY A 1085 13.64 -16.06 -10.98
N GLN A 1086 12.61 -15.57 -11.68
CA GLN A 1086 12.72 -14.60 -12.77
C GLN A 1086 11.99 -13.28 -12.45
N THR A 1087 11.85 -12.91 -11.18
CA THR A 1087 11.13 -11.69 -10.77
C THR A 1087 11.88 -10.42 -11.16
N SER A 1088 11.24 -9.43 -11.77
CA SER A 1088 11.88 -8.15 -12.11
C SER A 1088 12.21 -7.31 -10.89
N TYR A 1089 13.24 -6.46 -10.99
CA TYR A 1089 13.60 -5.55 -9.90
C TYR A 1089 14.23 -4.24 -10.40
N GLY A 1090 14.24 -3.23 -9.54
CA GLY A 1090 14.42 -1.83 -9.92
C GLY A 1090 15.73 -1.52 -10.61
N SER A 1091 16.87 -1.89 -10.00
CA SER A 1091 18.18 -1.57 -10.58
C SER A 1091 18.43 -2.25 -11.92
N MET A 1092 17.86 -3.43 -12.18
CA MET A 1092 17.97 -4.07 -13.49
C MET A 1092 16.99 -3.48 -14.49
N THR A 1093 15.79 -3.12 -14.07
CA THR A 1093 14.83 -2.43 -14.95
C THR A 1093 15.39 -1.09 -15.42
N GLY A 1094 16.00 -0.35 -14.50
CA GLY A 1094 16.79 0.83 -14.79
C GLY A 1094 17.94 0.59 -15.78
N ALA A 1095 18.81 -0.37 -15.48
CA ALA A 1095 19.89 -0.77 -16.38
C ALA A 1095 19.41 -1.19 -17.78
N GLY A 1096 18.25 -1.86 -17.86
CA GLY A 1096 17.60 -2.26 -19.11
C GLY A 1096 17.12 -1.08 -19.94
N ILE A 1097 16.50 -0.08 -19.30
CA ILE A 1097 16.06 1.17 -19.95
C ILE A 1097 17.27 1.92 -20.52
N TRP A 1098 18.31 2.14 -19.72
CA TRP A 1098 19.54 2.77 -20.18
C TRP A 1098 20.19 2.00 -21.33
N GLY A 1099 20.28 0.67 -21.20
CA GLY A 1099 20.86 -0.18 -22.23
C GLY A 1099 20.12 -0.07 -23.56
N LEU A 1100 18.79 -0.14 -23.55
CA LEU A 1100 17.98 -0.01 -24.76
C LEU A 1100 18.15 1.38 -25.40
N LEU A 1101 18.11 2.46 -24.62
CA LEU A 1101 18.27 3.83 -25.13
C LEU A 1101 19.67 4.06 -25.71
N LEU A 1102 20.73 3.61 -25.03
CA LEU A 1102 22.11 3.70 -25.52
C LEU A 1102 22.31 2.92 -26.82
N SER A 1103 21.63 1.78 -26.96
CA SER A 1103 21.60 0.96 -28.18
C SER A 1103 20.69 1.52 -29.29
N GLY A 1104 20.16 2.74 -29.16
CA GLY A 1104 19.40 3.42 -30.21
C GLY A 1104 17.93 3.02 -30.32
N VAL A 1105 17.38 2.33 -29.31
CA VAL A 1105 15.96 1.95 -29.28
C VAL A 1105 15.10 3.19 -28.99
N PRO A 1106 14.06 3.48 -29.78
CA PRO A 1106 13.23 4.66 -29.58
C PRO A 1106 12.38 4.53 -28.31
N LYS A 1107 12.06 5.67 -27.69
CA LYS A 1107 11.23 5.73 -26.46
C LYS A 1107 9.81 5.15 -26.63
N THR A 1108 9.33 5.08 -27.88
CA THR A 1108 8.03 4.51 -28.24
C THR A 1108 8.06 2.99 -28.47
N ASP A 1109 9.23 2.36 -28.41
CA ASP A 1109 9.36 0.90 -28.55
C ASP A 1109 8.59 0.20 -27.41
N PRO A 1110 7.79 -0.86 -27.71
CA PRO A 1110 7.04 -1.60 -26.70
C PRO A 1110 7.88 -2.07 -25.51
N ARG A 1111 9.17 -2.39 -25.72
CA ARG A 1111 10.10 -2.76 -24.65
C ARG A 1111 10.34 -1.61 -23.67
N ILE A 1112 10.55 -0.39 -24.18
CA ILE A 1112 10.73 0.81 -23.36
C ILE A 1112 9.42 1.14 -22.63
N VAL A 1113 8.28 1.12 -23.33
CA VAL A 1113 6.97 1.43 -22.73
C VAL A 1113 6.64 0.46 -21.60
N ALA A 1114 6.87 -0.85 -21.80
CA ALA A 1114 6.65 -1.87 -20.77
C ALA A 1114 7.55 -1.64 -19.54
N ALA A 1115 8.82 -1.34 -19.74
CA ALA A 1115 9.76 -1.06 -18.65
C ALA A 1115 9.41 0.24 -17.89
N MET A 1116 8.99 1.29 -18.61
CA MET A 1116 8.56 2.55 -18.00
C MET A 1116 7.26 2.37 -17.20
N ASN A 1117 6.33 1.56 -17.68
CA ASN A 1117 5.12 1.19 -16.93
C ASN A 1117 5.48 0.39 -15.67
N TRP A 1118 6.43 -0.54 -15.78
CA TRP A 1118 6.95 -1.24 -14.61
C TRP A 1118 7.52 -0.25 -13.58
N VAL A 1119 8.39 0.67 -14.00
CA VAL A 1119 8.94 1.70 -13.09
C VAL A 1119 7.83 2.55 -12.48
N LYS A 1120 6.84 3.01 -13.27
CA LYS A 1120 5.71 3.80 -12.79
C LYS A 1120 4.93 3.09 -11.67
N ASN A 1121 4.82 1.77 -11.76
CA ASN A 1121 4.05 0.96 -10.81
C ASN A 1121 4.87 0.48 -9.60
N HIS A 1122 6.21 0.54 -9.67
CA HIS A 1122 7.09 -0.04 -8.65
C HIS A 1122 8.07 0.95 -8.03
N TYR A 1123 8.12 2.20 -8.50
CA TYR A 1123 9.12 3.17 -8.08
C TYR A 1123 9.04 3.55 -6.60
N THR A 1124 10.21 3.68 -5.97
CA THR A 1124 10.36 4.13 -4.58
C THR A 1124 11.68 4.89 -4.41
N TRP A 1125 11.76 5.75 -3.41
CA TRP A 1125 13.03 6.38 -3.02
C TRP A 1125 13.77 5.59 -1.94
N ASP A 1126 13.11 4.66 -1.24
CA ASP A 1126 13.66 4.11 0.01
C ASP A 1126 14.25 2.70 -0.17
N THR A 1127 13.90 2.01 -1.25
CA THR A 1127 14.41 0.68 -1.56
C THR A 1127 14.62 0.52 -3.06
N ASN A 1128 15.38 -0.50 -3.45
CA ASN A 1128 15.43 -1.03 -4.79
C ASN A 1128 14.25 -2.02 -4.97
N PRO A 1129 13.19 -1.65 -5.72
CA PRO A 1129 11.98 -2.45 -5.83
C PRO A 1129 12.29 -3.90 -6.21
N GLY A 1130 11.73 -4.88 -5.51
CA GLY A 1130 11.99 -6.31 -5.72
C GLY A 1130 13.17 -6.90 -4.96
N ILE A 1131 14.17 -6.11 -4.52
CA ILE A 1131 15.33 -6.62 -3.75
C ILE A 1131 15.68 -5.84 -2.47
N GLY A 1132 14.85 -4.89 -2.04
CA GLY A 1132 15.04 -4.15 -0.80
C GLY A 1132 16.22 -3.17 -0.88
N TRP A 1133 17.05 -3.06 0.16
CA TRP A 1133 18.14 -2.07 0.24
C TRP A 1133 19.37 -2.47 -0.57
N TRP A 1134 19.42 -3.73 -1.01
CA TRP A 1134 20.54 -4.26 -1.76
C TRP A 1134 20.69 -3.52 -3.08
N ARG A 1135 21.92 -3.09 -3.37
CA ARG A 1135 22.28 -2.44 -4.64
C ARG A 1135 21.45 -1.17 -4.92
N MET A 1136 20.92 -0.51 -3.89
CA MET A 1136 20.08 0.69 -4.02
C MET A 1136 20.78 1.84 -4.75
N TYR A 1137 22.10 1.98 -4.59
CA TYR A 1137 22.86 2.98 -5.36
C TYR A 1137 22.79 2.75 -6.88
N TYR A 1138 22.73 1.49 -7.34
CA TYR A 1138 22.55 1.21 -8.77
C TYR A 1138 21.14 1.55 -9.24
N TYR A 1139 20.15 1.46 -8.35
CA TYR A 1139 18.80 1.88 -8.65
C TYR A 1139 18.67 3.41 -8.71
N TYR A 1140 19.33 4.16 -7.81
CA TYR A 1140 19.35 5.63 -7.93
C TYR A 1140 20.18 6.16 -9.10
N LEU A 1141 21.18 5.39 -9.53
CA LEU A 1141 21.91 5.67 -10.77
C LEU A 1141 21.00 5.51 -12.00
N SER A 1142 20.00 4.65 -11.89
CA SER A 1142 19.04 4.36 -12.95
C SER A 1142 17.99 5.45 -13.08
#